data_AF-A0A9D9CX33-F1
#
_entry.id   AF-A0A9D9CX33-F1
#
_cell.length_a   1.000
_cell.length_b   1.000
_cell.length_c   1.000
_cell.angle_alpha   90.00
_cell.angle_beta   90.00
_cell.angle_gamma   90.00
#
_symmetry.space_group_name_H-M   'P 1'
#
loop_
_entity.id
_entity.type
_entity.pdbx_description
1 polymer ?
#
loop_
_entity_poly.entity_id
_entity_poly.type
_entity_poly.pdbx_seq_one_letter_code
_entity_poly.pdbx_strand_id
1 'polypeptide(L)'
;MNEESNIRIARNTLVIYVRMFVTILVGLVSSRLVLQALGASDVGIYSAVGSTVALVSVITGALAVTTQRFMNIELGKPGGDPNRMFNICHTVHLGGAALLLLLLETVGIWYIRTKLNVPAGKEADAMFVFQVSTLVACLGISNVPFQSLFTVHEKFSVVALVDIVNAVVKLLLILCLFLMEDKGRGLRIYALMMSVATWTSFVAYRLLSRRRWPQTVRWAFVRDRSAYREVLSFSNYNLLSASAVIARSQGSNMLINAFFGTTVNAAFYYATTVQNYVNQFLANFDTASAPQITQNIGAGNEAQAIRLTARVSRICILLFLLIFFPLWSELPFVLRLWLGSKMPEETLAMCRLTLLVAAVASTSAGIVQLINAYGRIKWYKIQGAALFFACLPAGWLLFRAGYPARTIIVCFILADLLSRIIQFLLLRAHFRFPVCRFLREAYLRPLAVAALMGAWLLLYRRLPLDRAWLRLAGLLVTFALTALAVVFVGLTGEERYRIRKYLYRRWNAWSWDHCHAARIRRLYRRTLGRRLDLRDPKDLNEKIQWLICHTDTSEWTRLSDKLRVREYVASKGLGDLLVPLLGSWECAADIPYGDLPERFVLKCNHDSHSTHIVTPDTDRAAVGAALDAALQVRLGYKYGETFYNPIPPRILAEEYLDSGLRVPVDYKVWCLGGKPYCIFTCADRTEKGIAIGVYMPDWQRRREVLACSEQFREGADLPRPATLDAMLAAAETLAAGFPEVRVDFYEVRGRLYFGEMTFASASGMMPYFTPEFLREMGDRVPLE
;
A
#
# COMPACT_ATOMS: atom_id res chain seq x y z
N MET A 1 -0.84 -10.47 12.48
CA MET A 1 -0.45 -9.06 12.21
C MET A 1 -1.68 -8.21 12.47
N ASN A 2 -1.68 -7.38 13.53
CA ASN A 2 -2.85 -6.60 13.94
C ASN A 2 -3.29 -5.60 12.86
N GLU A 3 -4.60 -5.35 12.76
CA GLU A 3 -5.23 -4.48 11.78
C GLU A 3 -4.64 -3.05 11.77
N GLU A 4 -4.29 -2.53 12.95
CA GLU A 4 -3.59 -1.23 13.09
C GLU A 4 -2.23 -1.19 12.36
N SER A 5 -1.49 -2.30 12.34
CA SER A 5 -0.20 -2.40 11.65
C SER A 5 -0.39 -2.31 10.13
N ASN A 6 -1.40 -3.00 9.60
CA ASN A 6 -1.75 -2.94 8.17
C ASN A 6 -2.18 -1.54 7.74
N ILE A 7 -3.02 -0.87 8.55
CA ILE A 7 -3.45 0.51 8.31
C ILE A 7 -2.25 1.47 8.32
N ARG A 8 -1.32 1.30 9.28
CA ARG A 8 -0.10 2.11 9.37
C ARG A 8 0.80 1.92 8.15
N ILE A 9 1.01 0.69 7.71
CA ILE A 9 1.82 0.37 6.52
C ILE A 9 1.19 0.99 5.27
N ALA A 10 -0.12 0.86 5.08
CA ALA A 10 -0.83 1.43 3.93
C ALA A 10 -0.72 2.96 3.90
N ARG A 11 -0.93 3.63 5.05
CA ARG A 11 -0.79 5.09 5.16
C ARG A 11 0.63 5.55 4.87
N ASN A 12 1.64 4.88 5.44
CA ASN A 12 3.05 5.22 5.19
C ASN A 12 3.42 5.04 3.72
N THR A 13 2.92 3.98 3.09
CA THR A 13 3.12 3.74 1.66
C THR A 13 2.52 4.86 0.81
N LEU A 14 1.26 5.25 1.09
CA LEU A 14 0.60 6.36 0.40
C LEU A 14 1.38 7.67 0.52
N VAL A 15 1.87 7.99 1.72
CA VAL A 15 2.69 9.19 1.98
C VAL A 15 3.96 9.20 1.11
N ILE A 16 4.63 8.05 0.96
CA ILE A 16 5.82 7.92 0.12
C ILE A 16 5.49 8.19 -1.35
N TYR A 17 4.38 7.65 -1.86
CA TYR A 17 3.95 7.87 -3.25
C TYR A 17 3.52 9.32 -3.52
N VAL A 18 2.77 9.94 -2.60
CA VAL A 18 2.38 11.36 -2.72
C VAL A 18 3.62 12.25 -2.72
N ARG A 19 4.54 12.03 -1.78
CA ARG A 19 5.84 12.73 -1.75
C ARG A 19 6.58 12.57 -3.08
N MET A 20 6.71 11.35 -3.58
CA MET A 20 7.40 11.08 -4.84
C MET A 20 6.76 11.84 -6.00
N PHE A 21 5.44 11.75 -6.16
CA PHE A 21 4.73 12.48 -7.22
C PHE A 21 4.99 13.99 -7.17
N VAL A 22 4.86 14.60 -5.99
CA VAL A 22 5.11 16.03 -5.80
C VAL A 22 6.57 16.38 -6.11
N THR A 23 7.53 15.63 -5.58
CA THR A 23 8.96 15.91 -5.80
C THR A 23 9.39 15.74 -7.26
N ILE A 24 8.83 14.77 -7.99
CA ILE A 24 9.09 14.59 -9.43
C ILE A 24 8.49 15.75 -10.22
N LEU A 25 7.24 16.13 -9.95
CA LEU A 25 6.57 17.24 -10.63
C LEU A 25 7.35 18.56 -10.44
N VAL A 26 7.70 18.86 -9.18
CA VAL A 26 8.50 20.03 -8.84
C VAL A 26 9.88 19.96 -9.49
N GLY A 27 10.52 18.79 -9.50
CA GLY A 27 11.82 18.57 -10.14
C GLY A 27 11.80 18.82 -11.66
N LEU A 28 10.75 18.36 -12.35
CA LEU A 28 10.56 18.60 -13.79
C LEU A 28 10.39 20.09 -14.10
N VAL A 29 9.55 20.80 -13.34
CA VAL A 29 9.35 22.25 -13.51
C VAL A 29 10.64 23.01 -13.21
N SER A 30 11.30 22.67 -12.10
CA SER A 30 12.55 23.30 -11.66
C SER A 30 13.65 23.17 -12.71
N SER A 31 13.85 21.97 -13.26
CA SER A 31 14.90 21.73 -14.25
C SER A 31 14.66 22.49 -15.56
N ARG A 32 13.38 22.66 -15.96
CA ARG A 32 13.02 23.52 -17.11
C ARG A 32 13.38 24.97 -16.85
N LEU A 33 12.95 25.53 -15.72
CA LEU A 33 13.19 26.93 -15.38
C LEU A 33 14.69 27.24 -15.27
N VAL A 34 15.46 26.34 -14.67
CA VAL A 34 16.93 26.44 -14.60
C VAL A 34 17.53 26.45 -16.00
N LEU A 35 17.12 25.54 -16.90
CA LEU A 35 17.59 25.54 -18.29
C LEU A 35 17.27 26.85 -19.00
N GLN A 36 16.09 27.42 -18.77
CA GLN A 36 15.69 28.67 -19.39
C GLN A 36 16.45 29.87 -18.84
N ALA A 37 16.71 29.90 -17.53
CA ALA A 37 17.43 30.96 -16.84
C ALA A 37 18.94 30.94 -17.15
N LEU A 38 19.59 29.79 -17.02
CA LEU A 38 21.05 29.64 -17.11
C LEU A 38 21.54 29.23 -18.50
N GLY A 39 20.73 28.46 -19.25
CA GLY A 39 21.15 27.85 -20.51
C GLY A 39 21.94 26.54 -20.32
N ALA A 40 22.14 25.83 -21.43
CA ALA A 40 22.73 24.49 -21.42
C ALA A 40 24.18 24.46 -20.93
N SER A 41 24.99 25.47 -21.25
CA SER A 41 26.41 25.50 -20.86
C SER A 41 26.57 25.62 -19.35
N ASP A 42 25.91 26.59 -18.69
CA ASP A 42 25.97 26.78 -17.24
C ASP A 42 25.36 25.58 -16.47
N VAL A 43 24.30 24.95 -17.01
CA VAL A 43 23.79 23.67 -16.48
C VAL A 43 24.85 22.57 -16.57
N GLY A 44 25.58 22.51 -17.69
CA GLY A 44 26.69 21.58 -17.88
C GLY A 44 27.84 21.79 -16.90
N ILE A 45 28.20 23.05 -16.61
CA ILE A 45 29.19 23.40 -15.58
C ILE A 45 28.69 22.92 -14.21
N TYR A 46 27.47 23.29 -13.82
CA TYR A 46 26.90 22.90 -12.53
C TYR A 46 26.85 21.37 -12.37
N SER A 47 26.43 20.65 -13.42
CA SER A 47 26.40 19.18 -13.48
C SER A 47 27.80 18.58 -13.28
N ALA A 48 28.79 19.01 -14.06
CA ALA A 48 30.14 18.44 -14.00
C ALA A 48 30.87 18.75 -12.68
N VAL A 49 30.70 19.95 -12.13
CA VAL A 49 31.20 20.33 -10.81
C VAL A 49 30.51 19.48 -9.72
N GLY A 50 29.18 19.36 -9.78
CA GLY A 50 28.42 18.52 -8.85
C GLY A 50 28.84 17.05 -8.91
N SER A 51 29.13 16.52 -10.10
CA SER A 51 29.64 15.16 -10.29
C SER A 51 31.01 14.95 -9.64
N THR A 52 31.87 15.96 -9.64
CA THR A 52 33.19 15.91 -8.97
C THR A 52 33.01 15.72 -7.46
N VAL A 53 32.11 16.50 -6.85
CA VAL A 53 31.78 16.40 -5.41
C VAL A 53 31.07 15.07 -5.09
N ALA A 54 30.13 14.66 -5.94
CA ALA A 54 29.38 13.42 -5.77
C ALA A 54 30.26 12.16 -5.90
N LEU A 55 31.30 12.19 -6.76
CA LEU A 55 32.23 11.07 -6.94
C LEU A 55 32.96 10.69 -5.64
N VAL A 56 33.30 11.68 -4.81
CA VAL A 56 33.97 11.48 -3.51
C VAL A 56 32.96 11.12 -2.40
N SER A 57 31.67 11.40 -2.61
CA SER A 57 30.59 11.22 -1.62
C SER A 57 30.06 9.77 -1.50
N VAL A 58 30.81 8.76 -1.95
CA VAL A 58 30.40 7.34 -1.87
C VAL A 58 30.12 6.88 -0.44
N ILE A 59 30.88 7.43 0.50
CA ILE A 59 30.84 7.11 1.92
C ILE A 59 29.43 7.33 2.49
N THR A 60 28.73 8.37 2.04
CA THR A 60 27.41 8.79 2.56
C THR A 60 26.37 7.67 2.48
N GLY A 61 26.25 7.01 1.33
CA GLY A 61 25.23 5.96 1.13
C GLY A 61 25.52 4.70 1.94
N ALA A 62 26.79 4.29 2.02
CA ALA A 62 27.21 3.14 2.80
C ALA A 62 27.03 3.37 4.31
N LEU A 63 27.36 4.57 4.79
CA LEU A 63 27.20 4.93 6.19
C LEU A 63 25.73 5.12 6.60
N ALA A 64 24.86 5.58 5.69
CA ALA A 64 23.42 5.72 5.98
C ALA A 64 22.77 4.37 6.32
N VAL A 65 22.96 3.36 5.45
CA VAL A 65 22.43 2.00 5.67
C VAL A 65 23.01 1.39 6.95
N THR A 66 24.31 1.60 7.19
CA THR A 66 24.99 1.13 8.39
C THR A 66 24.41 1.78 9.65
N THR A 67 24.19 3.09 9.65
CA THR A 67 23.59 3.83 10.76
C THR A 67 22.20 3.32 11.09
N GLN A 68 21.34 3.15 10.07
CA GLN A 68 20.00 2.63 10.26
C GLN A 68 20.02 1.24 10.91
N ARG A 69 20.92 0.35 10.47
CA ARG A 69 21.05 -0.99 11.04
C ARG A 69 21.45 -0.94 12.52
N PHE A 70 22.55 -0.26 12.85
CA PHE A 70 23.05 -0.23 14.23
C PHE A 70 22.11 0.50 15.19
N MET A 71 21.44 1.57 14.73
CA MET A 71 20.41 2.25 15.53
C MET A 71 19.19 1.36 15.79
N ASN A 72 18.70 0.62 14.78
CA ASN A 72 17.60 -0.33 14.97
C ASN A 72 17.97 -1.44 15.98
N ILE A 73 19.22 -1.93 15.94
CA ILE A 73 19.70 -2.94 16.88
C ILE A 73 19.68 -2.41 18.32
N GLU A 74 20.25 -1.22 18.56
CA GLU A 74 20.31 -0.67 19.92
C GLU A 74 18.95 -0.23 20.46
N LEU A 75 18.03 0.22 19.60
CA LEU A 75 16.66 0.54 20.02
C LEU A 75 15.80 -0.70 20.28
N GLY A 76 16.12 -1.83 19.64
CA GLY A 76 15.41 -3.10 19.80
C GLY A 76 15.90 -3.97 20.97
N LYS A 77 17.08 -3.67 21.53
CA LYS A 77 17.66 -4.41 22.66
C LYS A 77 17.05 -3.94 23.99
N PRO A 78 16.63 -4.88 24.88
CA PRO A 78 16.32 -4.53 26.27
C PRO A 78 17.56 -3.93 26.95
N GLY A 79 17.47 -2.67 27.39
CA GLY A 79 18.60 -1.95 27.99
C GLY A 79 19.68 -1.49 27.01
N GLY A 80 19.39 -1.41 25.70
CA GLY A 80 20.33 -0.88 24.70
C GLY A 80 20.69 0.59 24.93
N ASP A 81 21.76 1.05 24.27
CA ASP A 81 22.25 2.44 24.39
C ASP A 81 22.23 3.18 23.04
N PRO A 82 21.05 3.68 22.62
CA PRO A 82 20.89 4.47 21.41
C PRO A 82 21.73 5.76 21.41
N ASN A 83 22.03 6.36 22.57
CA ASN A 83 22.82 7.59 22.64
C ASN A 83 24.27 7.30 22.25
N ARG A 84 24.89 6.29 22.86
CA ARG A 84 26.26 5.88 22.53
C ARG A 84 26.40 5.53 21.06
N MET A 85 25.47 4.73 20.53
CA MET A 85 25.52 4.34 19.12
C MET A 85 25.30 5.52 18.18
N PHE A 86 24.35 6.42 18.48
CA PHE A 86 24.15 7.64 17.71
C PHE A 86 25.43 8.48 17.65
N ASN A 87 26.14 8.65 18.78
CA ASN A 87 27.38 9.40 18.83
C ASN A 87 28.54 8.73 18.07
N ILE A 88 28.65 7.40 18.10
CA ILE A 88 29.60 6.66 17.27
C ILE A 88 29.31 6.92 15.79
N CYS A 89 28.08 6.69 15.35
CA CYS A 89 27.68 6.92 13.95
C CYS A 89 27.89 8.37 13.54
N HIS A 90 27.49 9.34 14.36
CA HIS A 90 27.65 10.76 14.06
C HIS A 90 29.13 11.17 13.96
N THR A 91 29.99 10.65 14.84
CA THR A 91 31.45 10.88 14.77
C THR A 91 32.05 10.29 13.49
N VAL A 92 31.64 9.09 13.07
CA VAL A 92 32.09 8.48 11.81
C VAL A 92 31.67 9.33 10.60
N HIS A 93 30.47 9.92 10.61
CA HIS A 93 30.03 10.82 9.55
C HIS A 93 30.83 12.13 9.53
N LEU A 94 31.15 12.70 10.70
CA LEU A 94 32.01 13.89 10.79
C LEU A 94 33.42 13.60 10.24
N GLY A 95 33.99 12.43 10.56
CA GLY A 95 35.26 11.98 9.98
C GLY A 95 35.17 11.81 8.46
N GLY A 96 34.07 11.23 7.96
CA GLY A 96 33.81 11.12 6.52
C GLY A 96 33.68 12.48 5.82
N ALA A 97 33.02 13.46 6.46
CA ALA A 97 32.90 14.82 5.94
C ALA A 97 34.26 15.55 5.92
N ALA A 98 35.10 15.35 6.94
CA ALA A 98 36.45 15.90 6.98
C ALA A 98 37.37 15.28 5.92
N LEU A 99 37.29 13.96 5.71
CA LEU A 99 38.02 13.27 4.64
C LEU A 99 37.58 13.77 3.26
N LEU A 100 36.26 13.93 3.04
CA LEU A 100 35.73 14.48 1.81
C LEU A 100 36.24 15.90 1.56
N LEU A 101 36.22 16.76 2.59
CA LEU A 101 36.74 18.12 2.50
C LEU A 101 38.23 18.10 2.10
N LEU A 102 39.05 17.29 2.76
CA LEU A 102 40.47 17.14 2.44
C LEU A 102 40.69 16.73 0.98
N LEU A 103 39.95 15.73 0.48
CA LEU A 103 40.08 15.25 -0.89
C LEU A 103 39.61 16.29 -1.92
N LEU A 104 38.54 17.03 -1.62
CA LEU A 104 38.02 18.06 -2.53
C LEU A 104 38.90 19.32 -2.55
N GLU A 105 39.40 19.77 -1.39
CA GLU A 105 40.32 20.93 -1.33
C GLU A 105 41.71 20.63 -1.90
N THR A 106 42.05 19.36 -2.14
CA THR A 106 43.31 18.96 -2.78
C THR A 106 43.09 18.50 -4.22
N VAL A 107 42.63 17.26 -4.39
CA VAL A 107 42.41 16.62 -5.70
C VAL A 107 41.27 17.28 -6.46
N GLY A 108 40.22 17.70 -5.76
CA GLY A 108 39.08 18.37 -6.40
C GLY A 108 39.46 19.72 -7.01
N ILE A 109 40.17 20.59 -6.29
CA ILE A 109 40.69 21.86 -6.84
C ILE A 109 41.58 21.61 -8.06
N TRP A 110 42.49 20.64 -7.97
CA TRP A 110 43.34 20.26 -9.11
C TRP A 110 42.52 19.89 -10.33
N TYR A 111 41.49 19.05 -10.17
CA TYR A 111 40.61 18.64 -11.25
C TYR A 111 39.87 19.84 -11.88
N ILE A 112 39.24 20.69 -11.05
CA ILE A 112 38.48 21.85 -11.54
C ILE A 112 39.37 22.82 -12.31
N ARG A 113 40.61 23.06 -11.86
CA ARG A 113 41.51 24.02 -12.51
C ARG A 113 42.18 23.50 -13.77
N THR A 114 42.37 22.19 -13.90
CA THR A 114 43.26 21.62 -14.93
C THR A 114 42.61 20.64 -15.90
N LYS A 115 41.50 20.00 -15.51
CA LYS A 115 40.88 18.91 -16.27
C LYS A 115 39.42 19.16 -16.62
N LEU A 116 38.69 19.91 -15.80
CA LEU A 116 37.31 20.27 -16.10
C LEU A 116 37.28 21.18 -17.32
N ASN A 117 36.50 20.81 -18.33
CA ASN A 117 36.30 21.62 -19.52
C ASN A 117 35.26 22.71 -19.22
N VAL A 118 35.74 23.94 -19.09
CA VAL A 118 34.95 25.13 -18.75
C VAL A 118 35.12 26.17 -19.87
N PRO A 119 34.04 26.79 -20.37
CA PRO A 119 34.12 27.90 -21.31
C PRO A 119 34.94 29.07 -20.75
N ALA A 120 35.65 29.79 -21.64
CA ALA A 120 36.45 30.94 -21.25
C ALA A 120 35.63 31.99 -20.46
N GLY A 121 36.16 32.44 -19.33
CA GLY A 121 35.53 33.42 -18.46
C GLY A 121 34.57 32.84 -17.41
N LYS A 122 34.37 31.51 -17.39
CA LYS A 122 33.50 30.81 -16.42
C LYS A 122 34.28 30.02 -15.36
N GLU A 123 35.61 30.08 -15.37
CA GLU A 123 36.49 29.33 -14.47
C GLU A 123 36.27 29.72 -13.00
N ALA A 124 36.12 31.02 -12.75
CA ALA A 124 35.80 31.55 -11.42
C ALA A 124 34.41 31.12 -10.94
N ASP A 125 33.43 31.03 -11.86
CA ASP A 125 32.09 30.54 -11.54
C ASP A 125 32.14 29.04 -11.18
N ALA A 126 32.84 28.22 -11.98
CA ALA A 126 33.01 26.80 -11.72
C ALA A 126 33.68 26.54 -10.36
N MET A 127 34.74 27.29 -10.04
CA MET A 127 35.40 27.21 -8.72
C MET A 127 34.48 27.63 -7.58
N PHE A 128 33.68 28.69 -7.77
CA PHE A 128 32.72 29.12 -6.76
C PHE A 128 31.65 28.06 -6.50
N VAL A 129 31.06 27.51 -7.57
CA VAL A 129 30.07 26.42 -7.47
C VAL A 129 30.70 25.20 -6.78
N PHE A 130 31.96 24.89 -7.08
CA PHE A 130 32.69 23.79 -6.46
C PHE A 130 32.81 23.97 -4.94
N GLN A 131 33.29 25.13 -4.50
CA GLN A 131 33.47 25.45 -3.08
C GLN A 131 32.15 25.40 -2.31
N VAL A 132 31.08 26.00 -2.85
CA VAL A 132 29.74 25.92 -2.25
C VAL A 132 29.25 24.47 -2.20
N SER A 133 29.43 23.70 -3.26
CA SER A 133 28.99 22.29 -3.33
C SER A 133 29.76 21.40 -2.35
N THR A 134 31.06 21.64 -2.15
CA THR A 134 31.90 20.95 -1.16
C THR A 134 31.35 21.17 0.26
N LEU A 135 31.11 22.43 0.66
CA LEU A 135 30.56 22.75 1.97
C LEU A 135 29.19 22.09 2.18
N VAL A 136 28.31 22.18 1.17
CA VAL A 136 26.98 21.57 1.20
C VAL A 136 27.05 20.05 1.33
N ALA A 137 28.00 19.39 0.66
CA ALA A 137 28.21 17.94 0.78
C ALA A 137 28.66 17.55 2.19
N CYS A 138 29.58 18.30 2.81
CA CYS A 138 29.99 18.08 4.21
C CYS A 138 28.80 18.21 5.17
N LEU A 139 27.95 19.23 5.00
CA LEU A 139 26.72 19.39 5.78
C LEU A 139 25.78 18.20 5.58
N GLY A 140 25.58 17.77 4.34
CA GLY A 140 24.77 16.60 3.98
C GLY A 140 25.21 15.33 4.70
N ILE A 141 26.51 14.99 4.65
CA ILE A 141 27.08 13.82 5.33
C ILE A 141 26.83 13.89 6.84
N SER A 142 27.12 15.03 7.46
CA SER A 142 26.93 15.20 8.91
C SER A 142 25.47 15.11 9.36
N ASN A 143 24.52 15.30 8.43
CA ASN A 143 23.08 15.29 8.73
C ASN A 143 22.44 13.89 8.65
N VAL A 144 23.09 12.93 7.97
CA VAL A 144 22.58 11.56 7.77
C VAL A 144 22.18 10.85 9.09
N PRO A 145 22.93 10.94 10.20
CA PRO A 145 22.51 10.35 11.47
C PRO A 145 21.20 10.91 11.99
N PHE A 146 20.98 12.22 11.87
CA PHE A 146 19.74 12.88 12.29
C PHE A 146 18.56 12.45 11.43
N GLN A 147 18.74 12.37 10.12
CA GLN A 147 17.72 11.86 9.20
C GLN A 147 17.38 10.38 9.49
N SER A 148 18.40 9.56 9.78
CA SER A 148 18.23 8.13 10.07
C SER A 148 17.34 7.87 11.28
N LEU A 149 17.33 8.74 12.30
CA LEU A 149 16.43 8.60 13.46
C LEU A 149 14.95 8.57 13.06
N PHE A 150 14.55 9.39 12.08
CA PHE A 150 13.17 9.41 11.61
C PHE A 150 12.82 8.13 10.86
N THR A 151 13.76 7.56 10.11
CA THR A 151 13.55 6.28 9.41
C THR A 151 13.43 5.12 10.40
N VAL A 152 14.33 5.07 11.39
CA VAL A 152 14.36 4.02 12.42
C VAL A 152 13.12 4.05 13.32
N HIS A 153 12.60 5.25 13.64
CA HIS A 153 11.35 5.40 14.38
C HIS A 153 10.09 5.42 13.49
N GLU A 154 10.19 5.01 12.22
CA GLU A 154 9.11 4.95 11.23
C GLU A 154 8.31 6.26 11.05
N LYS A 155 8.93 7.42 11.30
CA LYS A 155 8.34 8.75 11.15
C LYS A 155 8.43 9.26 9.71
N PHE A 156 7.98 8.44 8.75
CA PHE A 156 8.04 8.71 7.31
C PHE A 156 7.27 9.96 6.88
N SER A 157 6.19 10.32 7.59
CA SER A 157 5.44 11.55 7.33
C SER A 157 6.24 12.82 7.56
N VAL A 158 7.14 12.82 8.56
CA VAL A 158 8.02 13.96 8.83
C VAL A 158 9.08 14.08 7.74
N VAL A 159 9.69 12.95 7.35
CA VAL A 159 10.64 12.89 6.23
C VAL A 159 9.98 13.42 4.96
N ALA A 160 8.75 12.97 4.68
CA ALA A 160 7.99 13.41 3.52
C ALA A 160 7.66 14.90 3.53
N LEU A 161 7.28 15.45 4.68
CA LEU A 161 7.03 16.87 4.83
C LEU A 161 8.29 17.70 4.57
N VAL A 162 9.43 17.31 5.16
CA VAL A 162 10.71 18.00 4.94
C VAL A 162 11.09 17.96 3.47
N ASP A 163 10.98 16.81 2.80
CA ASP A 163 11.26 16.67 1.37
C ASP A 163 10.36 17.55 0.49
N ILE A 164 9.05 17.60 0.79
CA ILE A 164 8.09 18.45 0.07
C ILE A 164 8.41 19.93 0.28
N VAL A 165 8.65 20.35 1.53
CA VAL A 165 9.02 21.74 1.84
C VAL A 165 10.31 22.13 1.11
N ASN A 166 11.32 21.27 1.12
CA ASN A 166 12.55 21.52 0.37
C ASN A 166 12.32 21.64 -1.13
N ALA A 167 11.46 20.80 -1.71
CA ALA A 167 11.11 20.88 -3.13
C ALA A 167 10.45 22.23 -3.46
N VAL A 168 9.46 22.64 -2.64
CA VAL A 168 8.77 23.93 -2.81
C VAL A 168 9.73 25.11 -2.64
N VAL A 169 10.58 25.10 -1.61
CA VAL A 169 11.60 26.15 -1.41
C VAL A 169 12.53 26.25 -2.61
N LYS A 170 13.03 25.12 -3.14
CA LYS A 170 13.85 25.12 -4.36
C LYS A 170 13.11 25.75 -5.53
N LEU A 171 11.85 25.40 -5.74
CA LEU A 171 11.04 25.94 -6.83
C LEU A 171 10.86 27.46 -6.69
N LEU A 172 10.56 27.95 -5.49
CA LEU A 172 10.41 29.39 -5.24
C LEU A 172 11.72 30.14 -5.52
N LEU A 173 12.86 29.62 -5.04
CA LEU A 173 14.17 30.22 -5.29
C LEU A 173 14.52 30.21 -6.80
N ILE A 174 14.21 29.14 -7.51
CA ILE A 174 14.43 29.04 -8.96
C ILE A 174 13.49 29.98 -9.73
N LEU A 175 12.25 30.18 -9.27
CA LEU A 175 11.36 31.19 -9.84
C LEU A 175 11.92 32.59 -9.63
N CYS A 176 12.46 32.91 -8.45
CA CYS A 176 13.16 34.16 -8.23
C CYS A 176 14.32 34.32 -9.22
N LEU A 177 15.19 33.31 -9.35
CA LEU A 177 16.30 33.31 -10.31
C LEU A 177 15.83 33.55 -11.75
N PHE A 178 14.74 32.91 -12.15
CA PHE A 178 14.18 33.03 -13.49
C PHE A 178 13.68 34.45 -13.80
N LEU A 179 13.17 35.15 -12.79
CA LEU A 179 12.67 36.53 -12.91
C LEU A 179 13.78 37.59 -12.80
N MET A 180 15.02 37.22 -12.46
CA MET A 180 16.14 38.17 -12.37
C MET A 180 16.57 38.65 -13.76
N GLU A 181 16.77 39.97 -13.88
CA GLU A 181 17.24 40.61 -15.11
C GLU A 181 18.76 40.41 -15.34
N ASP A 182 19.58 40.48 -14.27
CA ASP A 182 21.02 40.23 -14.36
C ASP A 182 21.32 38.72 -14.40
N LYS A 183 21.65 38.25 -15.61
CA LYS A 183 22.01 36.84 -15.86
C LYS A 183 23.51 36.58 -15.78
N GLY A 184 24.35 37.62 -15.66
CA GLY A 184 25.81 37.48 -15.64
C GLY A 184 26.34 36.67 -14.46
N ARG A 185 25.62 36.69 -13.33
CA ARG A 185 25.96 35.94 -12.10
C ARG A 185 25.01 34.76 -11.81
N GLY A 186 24.16 34.40 -12.76
CA GLY A 186 23.07 33.43 -12.56
C GLY A 186 23.55 32.09 -11.98
N LEU A 187 24.69 31.58 -12.45
CA LEU A 187 25.24 30.30 -12.00
C LEU A 187 25.67 30.31 -10.51
N ARG A 188 26.32 31.39 -10.04
CA ARG A 188 26.74 31.54 -8.63
C ARG A 188 25.53 31.66 -7.71
N ILE A 189 24.54 32.47 -8.13
CA ILE A 189 23.29 32.67 -7.39
C ILE A 189 22.53 31.35 -7.29
N TYR A 190 22.44 30.60 -8.39
CA TYR A 190 21.82 29.28 -8.41
C TYR A 190 22.49 28.32 -7.43
N ALA A 191 23.82 28.26 -7.38
CA ALA A 191 24.52 27.39 -6.41
C ALA A 191 24.22 27.77 -4.95
N LEU A 192 24.17 29.07 -4.62
CA LEU A 192 23.75 29.53 -3.30
C LEU A 192 22.29 29.18 -2.99
N MET A 193 21.38 29.39 -3.93
CA MET A 193 19.97 29.03 -3.78
C MET A 193 19.78 27.52 -3.55
N MET A 194 20.51 26.68 -4.28
CA MET A 194 20.45 25.23 -4.08
C MET A 194 21.05 24.82 -2.73
N SER A 195 22.04 25.56 -2.21
CA SER A 195 22.59 25.34 -0.87
C SER A 195 21.56 25.59 0.23
N VAL A 196 20.67 26.58 0.07
CA VAL A 196 19.61 26.90 1.04
C VAL A 196 18.74 25.67 1.31
N ALA A 197 18.42 24.88 0.29
CA ALA A 197 17.60 23.68 0.47
C ALA A 197 18.30 22.56 1.28
N THR A 198 19.62 22.47 1.21
CA THR A 198 20.39 21.56 2.07
C THR A 198 20.48 22.12 3.48
N TRP A 199 20.64 23.43 3.63
CA TRP A 199 20.62 24.12 4.92
C TRP A 199 19.28 23.98 5.65
N THR A 200 18.15 24.15 4.94
CA THR A 200 16.81 23.96 5.52
C THR A 200 16.64 22.54 6.03
N SER A 201 17.07 21.53 5.26
CA SER A 201 17.08 20.13 5.68
C SER A 201 17.95 19.90 6.91
N PHE A 202 19.16 20.47 6.91
CA PHE A 202 20.14 20.35 7.98
C PHE A 202 19.59 20.89 9.29
N VAL A 203 19.03 22.10 9.26
CA VAL A 203 18.43 22.74 10.43
C VAL A 203 17.18 21.98 10.87
N ALA A 204 16.28 21.63 9.95
CA ALA A 204 15.03 20.94 10.26
C ALA A 204 15.28 19.61 10.98
N TYR A 205 16.11 18.72 10.42
CA TYR A 205 16.37 17.42 11.04
C TYR A 205 17.05 17.54 12.41
N ARG A 206 17.98 18.48 12.60
CA ARG A 206 18.63 18.70 13.90
C ARG A 206 17.66 19.23 14.96
N LEU A 207 16.86 20.25 14.63
CA LEU A 207 15.88 20.83 15.55
C LEU A 207 14.80 19.80 15.92
N LEU A 208 14.26 19.10 14.93
CA LEU A 208 13.22 18.10 15.16
C LEU A 208 13.73 16.91 15.97
N SER A 209 14.96 16.42 15.71
CA SER A 209 15.54 15.34 16.51
C SER A 209 15.86 15.77 17.94
N ARG A 210 16.35 17.00 18.17
CA ARG A 210 16.56 17.52 19.53
C ARG A 210 15.27 17.65 20.33
N ARG A 211 14.16 18.02 19.67
CA ARG A 211 12.84 18.11 20.32
C ARG A 211 12.25 16.73 20.62
N ARG A 212 12.42 15.76 19.72
CA ARG A 212 11.78 14.43 19.85
C ARG A 212 12.59 13.42 20.65
N TRP A 213 13.91 13.44 20.50
CA TRP A 213 14.84 12.48 21.11
C TRP A 213 16.06 13.16 21.75
N PRO A 214 15.86 14.09 22.72
CA PRO A 214 16.94 14.87 23.32
C PRO A 214 18.02 13.99 23.97
N GLN A 215 17.62 12.88 24.59
CA GLN A 215 18.54 11.94 25.23
C GLN A 215 19.40 11.21 24.20
N THR A 216 18.84 10.77 23.07
CA THR A 216 19.59 10.04 22.02
C THR A 216 20.59 10.94 21.29
N VAL A 217 20.23 12.19 20.99
CA VAL A 217 21.09 13.11 20.23
C VAL A 217 22.06 13.93 21.08
N ARG A 218 22.02 13.77 22.41
CA ARG A 218 22.95 14.44 23.31
C ARG A 218 24.37 14.01 22.94
N TRP A 219 25.21 14.99 22.65
CA TRP A 219 26.60 14.71 22.28
C TRP A 219 27.33 14.06 23.46
N ALA A 220 28.02 12.96 23.17
CA ALA A 220 28.88 12.25 24.11
C ALA A 220 30.07 11.65 23.33
N PHE A 221 31.28 11.88 23.81
CA PHE A 221 32.46 11.31 23.19
C PHE A 221 32.66 9.86 23.65
N VAL A 222 32.58 8.91 22.71
CA VAL A 222 32.70 7.48 23.01
C VAL A 222 34.15 7.04 22.81
N ARG A 223 34.80 6.55 23.87
CA ARG A 223 36.22 6.12 23.83
C ARG A 223 36.44 4.72 23.27
N ASP A 224 35.39 3.91 23.18
CA ASP A 224 35.49 2.52 22.74
C ASP A 224 35.80 2.40 21.23
N ARG A 225 37.08 2.26 20.90
CA ARG A 225 37.58 2.11 19.53
C ARG A 225 37.05 0.86 18.82
N SER A 226 36.68 -0.19 19.56
CA SER A 226 36.18 -1.44 18.97
C SER A 226 34.85 -1.21 18.25
N ALA A 227 33.96 -0.38 18.83
CA ALA A 227 32.67 -0.04 18.25
C ALA A 227 32.80 0.75 16.93
N TYR A 228 33.77 1.66 16.82
CA TYR A 228 34.08 2.35 15.57
C TYR A 228 34.56 1.39 14.49
N ARG A 229 35.43 0.43 14.86
CA ARG A 229 35.94 -0.59 13.94
C ARG A 229 34.81 -1.48 13.44
N GLU A 230 33.87 -1.86 14.31
CA GLU A 230 32.70 -2.67 13.95
C GLU A 230 31.83 -1.96 12.90
N VAL A 231 31.49 -0.70 13.13
CA VAL A 231 30.71 0.14 12.21
C VAL A 231 31.41 0.28 10.85
N LEU A 232 32.71 0.56 10.85
CA LEU A 232 33.48 0.73 9.60
C LEU A 232 33.65 -0.60 8.84
N SER A 233 33.90 -1.71 9.55
CA SER A 233 34.16 -3.02 8.92
C SER A 233 32.91 -3.62 8.26
N PHE A 234 31.72 -3.33 8.77
CA PHE A 234 30.45 -3.80 8.20
C PHE A 234 30.18 -3.25 6.79
N SER A 235 30.76 -2.11 6.42
CA SER A 235 30.44 -1.43 5.17
C SER A 235 31.21 -1.94 3.94
N ASN A 236 32.21 -2.83 4.07
CA ASN A 236 33.22 -3.07 3.02
C ASN A 236 32.67 -3.49 1.64
N TYR A 237 31.83 -4.53 1.54
CA TYR A 237 31.30 -4.98 0.24
C TYR A 237 30.21 -4.06 -0.32
N ASN A 238 29.46 -3.39 0.55
CA ASN A 238 28.48 -2.40 0.15
C ASN A 238 29.17 -1.14 -0.37
N LEU A 239 30.29 -0.74 0.24
CA LEU A 239 31.13 0.36 -0.21
C LEU A 239 31.68 0.08 -1.61
N LEU A 240 32.23 -1.10 -1.87
CA LEU A 240 32.70 -1.49 -3.22
C LEU A 240 31.61 -1.33 -4.28
N SER A 241 30.42 -1.85 -4.00
CA SER A 241 29.28 -1.77 -4.93
C SER A 241 28.80 -0.33 -5.11
N ALA A 242 28.75 0.47 -4.04
CA ALA A 242 28.37 1.89 -4.11
C ALA A 242 29.39 2.71 -4.89
N SER A 243 30.69 2.46 -4.68
CA SER A 243 31.79 3.09 -5.42
C SER A 243 31.65 2.85 -6.92
N ALA A 244 31.35 1.61 -7.33
CA ALA A 244 31.23 1.28 -8.73
C ALA A 244 30.00 1.95 -9.40
N VAL A 245 28.87 2.04 -8.70
CA VAL A 245 27.68 2.76 -9.18
C VAL A 245 27.97 4.26 -9.34
N ILE A 246 28.64 4.86 -8.37
CA ILE A 246 28.99 6.28 -8.39
C ILE A 246 30.07 6.57 -9.44
N ALA A 247 31.08 5.70 -9.59
CA ALA A 247 32.06 5.81 -10.66
C ALA A 247 31.41 5.72 -12.04
N ARG A 248 30.50 4.77 -12.27
CA ARG A 248 29.77 4.64 -13.54
C ARG A 248 28.90 5.86 -13.83
N SER A 249 28.26 6.45 -12.83
CA SER A 249 27.37 7.61 -13.06
C SER A 249 28.13 8.93 -13.13
N GLN A 250 28.89 9.26 -12.09
CA GLN A 250 29.60 10.53 -11.96
C GLN A 250 30.90 10.56 -12.75
N GLY A 251 31.64 9.44 -12.79
CA GLY A 251 32.85 9.34 -13.61
C GLY A 251 32.55 9.45 -15.11
N SER A 252 31.44 8.87 -15.58
CA SER A 252 31.01 9.05 -16.97
C SER A 252 30.55 10.47 -17.27
N ASN A 253 29.92 11.16 -16.32
CA ASN A 253 29.59 12.58 -16.45
C ASN A 253 30.87 13.42 -16.64
N MET A 254 31.87 13.24 -15.78
CA MET A 254 33.17 13.90 -15.87
C MET A 254 33.90 13.60 -17.19
N LEU A 255 33.85 12.34 -17.64
CA LEU A 255 34.48 11.92 -18.90
C LEU A 255 33.79 12.55 -20.11
N ILE A 256 32.46 12.64 -20.11
CA ILE A 256 31.71 13.32 -21.18
C ILE A 256 32.06 14.81 -21.20
N ASN A 257 32.18 15.47 -20.05
CA ASN A 257 32.60 16.88 -20.01
C ASN A 257 34.01 17.05 -20.60
N ALA A 258 34.97 16.21 -20.21
CA ALA A 258 36.34 16.31 -20.66
C ALA A 258 36.49 16.20 -22.18
N PHE A 259 35.72 15.32 -22.84
CA PHE A 259 35.81 15.07 -24.28
C PHE A 259 34.87 15.93 -25.14
N PHE A 260 33.67 16.24 -24.64
CA PHE A 260 32.59 16.83 -25.45
C PHE A 260 32.06 18.17 -24.91
N GLY A 261 32.66 18.68 -23.84
CA GLY A 261 32.32 19.99 -23.27
C GLY A 261 30.98 20.02 -22.53
N THR A 262 30.59 21.23 -22.11
CA THR A 262 29.46 21.44 -21.18
C THR A 262 28.09 21.16 -21.79
N THR A 263 27.89 21.41 -23.08
CA THR A 263 26.57 21.26 -23.72
C THR A 263 26.16 19.80 -23.86
N VAL A 264 27.09 18.92 -24.27
CA VAL A 264 26.85 17.46 -24.32
C VAL A 264 26.76 16.88 -22.91
N ASN A 265 27.51 17.42 -21.95
CA ASN A 265 27.36 17.07 -20.54
C ASN A 265 25.94 17.37 -20.01
N ALA A 266 25.38 18.54 -20.34
CA ALA A 266 24.00 18.88 -19.98
C ALA A 266 22.98 17.93 -20.62
N ALA A 267 23.21 17.50 -21.87
CA ALA A 267 22.38 16.47 -22.51
C ALA A 267 22.36 15.16 -21.71
N PHE A 268 23.53 14.71 -21.24
CA PHE A 268 23.66 13.51 -20.40
C PHE A 268 22.97 13.68 -19.03
N TYR A 269 23.07 14.87 -18.42
CA TYR A 269 22.37 15.21 -17.18
C TYR A 269 20.85 15.06 -17.32
N TYR A 270 20.25 15.60 -18.38
CA TYR A 270 18.80 15.45 -18.61
C TYR A 270 18.41 14.00 -18.92
N ALA A 271 19.23 13.28 -19.70
CA ALA A 271 18.96 11.88 -20.02
C ALA A 271 18.99 10.95 -18.80
N THR A 272 19.94 11.17 -17.89
CA THR A 272 20.02 10.43 -16.62
C THR A 272 18.94 10.87 -15.63
N THR A 273 18.47 12.12 -15.70
CA THR A 273 17.32 12.59 -14.90
C THR A 273 16.05 11.82 -15.24
N VAL A 274 15.73 11.63 -16.52
CA VAL A 274 14.58 10.81 -16.95
C VAL A 274 14.70 9.39 -16.40
N GLN A 275 15.88 8.78 -16.55
CA GLN A 275 16.15 7.45 -16.04
C GLN A 275 15.94 7.35 -14.51
N ASN A 276 16.40 8.35 -13.77
CA ASN A 276 16.28 8.37 -12.31
C ASN A 276 14.82 8.41 -11.86
N TYR A 277 13.95 9.19 -12.52
CA TYR A 277 12.52 9.20 -12.20
C TYR A 277 11.85 7.84 -12.47
N VAL A 278 12.19 7.19 -13.58
CA VAL A 278 11.68 5.84 -13.88
C VAL A 278 12.16 4.83 -12.83
N ASN A 279 13.45 4.84 -12.49
CA ASN A 279 14.02 3.93 -11.49
C ASN A 279 13.43 4.18 -10.09
N GLN A 280 13.20 5.43 -9.70
CA GLN A 280 12.61 5.78 -8.42
C GLN A 280 11.18 5.23 -8.28
N PHE A 281 10.38 5.29 -9.35
CA PHE A 281 9.04 4.71 -9.36
C PHE A 281 9.09 3.18 -9.16
N LEU A 282 9.98 2.48 -9.87
CA LEU A 282 10.11 1.02 -9.81
C LEU A 282 10.64 0.52 -8.45
N ALA A 283 11.60 1.26 -7.86
CA ALA A 283 12.25 0.88 -6.61
C ALA A 283 11.27 0.75 -5.43
N ASN A 284 10.17 1.51 -5.43
CA ASN A 284 9.16 1.43 -4.37
C ASN A 284 8.47 0.06 -4.32
N PHE A 285 8.16 -0.53 -5.48
CA PHE A 285 7.55 -1.86 -5.53
C PHE A 285 8.56 -2.96 -5.19
N ASP A 286 9.78 -2.85 -5.75
CA ASP A 286 10.85 -3.82 -5.51
C ASP A 286 11.22 -3.90 -4.03
N THR A 287 11.42 -2.76 -3.38
CA THR A 287 11.79 -2.68 -1.95
C THR A 287 10.70 -3.23 -1.03
N ALA A 288 9.43 -3.01 -1.36
CA ALA A 288 8.30 -3.51 -0.56
C ALA A 288 8.23 -5.04 -0.51
N SER A 289 8.83 -5.74 -1.48
CA SER A 289 8.85 -7.20 -1.53
C SER A 289 9.95 -7.85 -0.68
N ALA A 290 10.98 -7.09 -0.28
CA ALA A 290 12.16 -7.61 0.38
C ALA A 290 11.88 -8.39 1.68
N PRO A 291 11.01 -7.91 2.60
CA PRO A 291 10.76 -8.62 3.86
C PRO A 291 10.19 -10.03 3.65
N GLN A 292 9.26 -10.18 2.70
CA GLN A 292 8.61 -11.47 2.42
C GLN A 292 9.60 -12.46 1.79
N ILE A 293 10.50 -11.99 0.93
CA ILE A 293 11.58 -12.82 0.35
C ILE A 293 12.52 -13.30 1.46
N THR A 294 12.97 -12.38 2.32
CA THR A 294 13.88 -12.71 3.43
C THR A 294 13.24 -13.66 4.44
N GLN A 295 11.97 -13.46 4.80
CA GLN A 295 11.24 -14.35 5.72
C GLN A 295 11.10 -15.77 5.16
N ASN A 296 10.80 -15.93 3.87
CA ASN A 296 10.69 -17.26 3.26
C ASN A 296 12.04 -17.99 3.24
N ILE A 297 13.15 -17.29 2.96
CA ILE A 297 14.49 -17.89 3.05
C ILE A 297 14.84 -18.25 4.50
N GLY A 298 14.57 -17.36 5.46
CA GLY A 298 14.82 -17.62 6.89
C GLY A 298 13.99 -18.79 7.44
N ALA A 299 12.80 -19.03 6.90
CA ALA A 299 11.94 -20.16 7.25
C ALA A 299 12.27 -21.46 6.49
N GLY A 300 13.33 -21.49 5.66
CA GLY A 300 13.68 -22.66 4.83
C GLY A 300 12.78 -22.89 3.61
N ASN A 301 11.81 -21.99 3.35
CA ASN A 301 10.85 -22.07 2.25
C ASN A 301 11.42 -21.50 0.94
N GLU A 302 12.57 -22.00 0.49
CA GLU A 302 13.30 -21.46 -0.67
C GLU A 302 12.46 -21.46 -1.96
N ALA A 303 11.72 -22.54 -2.23
CA ALA A 303 10.89 -22.64 -3.43
C ALA A 303 9.82 -21.53 -3.48
N GLN A 304 9.28 -21.13 -2.31
CA GLN A 304 8.31 -20.04 -2.22
C GLN A 304 8.99 -18.68 -2.39
N ALA A 305 10.20 -18.48 -1.82
CA ALA A 305 10.99 -17.27 -2.02
C ALA A 305 11.32 -17.05 -3.52
N ILE A 306 11.71 -18.11 -4.24
CA ILE A 306 12.01 -18.06 -5.67
C ILE A 306 10.76 -17.72 -6.50
N ARG A 307 9.61 -18.37 -6.22
CA ARG A 307 8.33 -18.06 -6.89
C ARG A 307 7.89 -16.61 -6.64
N LEU A 308 8.04 -16.13 -5.41
CA LEU A 308 7.74 -14.75 -5.06
C LEU A 308 8.66 -13.79 -5.82
N THR A 309 9.96 -14.08 -5.86
CA THR A 309 10.95 -13.30 -6.59
C THR A 309 10.61 -13.22 -8.08
N ALA A 310 10.20 -14.35 -8.71
CA ALA A 310 9.79 -14.37 -10.10
C ALA A 310 8.54 -13.51 -10.36
N ARG A 311 7.58 -13.53 -9.43
CA ARG A 311 6.38 -12.69 -9.48
C ARG A 311 6.72 -11.21 -9.35
N VAL A 312 7.56 -10.83 -8.38
CA VAL A 312 8.02 -9.45 -8.17
C VAL A 312 8.73 -8.94 -9.42
N SER A 313 9.67 -9.73 -9.95
CA SER A 313 10.39 -9.42 -11.18
C SER A 313 9.44 -9.18 -12.35
N ARG A 314 8.47 -10.08 -12.57
CA ARG A 314 7.43 -9.91 -13.60
C ARG A 314 6.67 -8.61 -13.44
N ILE A 315 6.16 -8.33 -12.24
CA ILE A 315 5.34 -7.13 -12.00
C ILE A 315 6.16 -5.86 -12.20
N CYS A 316 7.40 -5.80 -11.72
CA CYS A 316 8.29 -4.66 -11.95
C CYS A 316 8.55 -4.41 -13.45
N ILE A 317 8.78 -5.46 -14.23
CA ILE A 317 8.96 -5.31 -15.69
C ILE A 317 7.65 -4.82 -16.32
N LEU A 318 6.49 -5.35 -15.95
CA LEU A 318 5.20 -4.88 -16.48
C LEU A 318 4.92 -3.41 -16.12
N LEU A 319 5.25 -2.98 -14.90
CA LEU A 319 5.16 -1.59 -14.48
C LEU A 319 6.13 -0.69 -15.24
N PHE A 320 7.34 -1.17 -15.53
CA PHE A 320 8.27 -0.46 -16.40
C PHE A 320 7.71 -0.31 -17.81
N LEU A 321 7.17 -1.39 -18.41
CA LEU A 321 6.59 -1.34 -19.76
C LEU A 321 5.42 -0.35 -19.85
N LEU A 322 4.60 -0.26 -18.80
CA LEU A 322 3.48 0.69 -18.69
C LEU A 322 3.94 2.16 -18.83
N ILE A 323 5.16 2.48 -18.39
CA ILE A 323 5.76 3.81 -18.52
C ILE A 323 6.57 3.93 -19.82
N PHE A 324 7.32 2.88 -20.15
CA PHE A 324 8.27 2.86 -21.26
C PHE A 324 7.59 3.10 -22.61
N PHE A 325 6.53 2.36 -22.94
CA PHE A 325 5.92 2.46 -24.28
C PHE A 325 5.29 3.82 -24.58
N PRO A 326 4.48 4.41 -23.69
CA PRO A 326 3.95 5.76 -23.89
C PRO A 326 5.05 6.80 -23.97
N LEU A 327 6.05 6.71 -23.09
CA LEU A 327 7.18 7.63 -23.12
C LEU A 327 8.00 7.48 -24.40
N TRP A 328 8.21 6.26 -24.89
CA TRP A 328 9.00 5.98 -26.09
C TRP A 328 8.32 6.45 -27.38
N SER A 329 6.99 6.30 -27.47
CA SER A 329 6.23 6.71 -28.66
C SER A 329 6.31 8.22 -28.89
N GLU A 330 6.25 9.02 -27.82
CA GLU A 330 6.21 10.49 -27.87
C GLU A 330 7.37 11.17 -27.15
N LEU A 331 8.51 10.49 -26.99
CA LEU A 331 9.68 11.03 -26.28
C LEU A 331 10.10 12.41 -26.81
N PRO A 332 10.16 12.68 -28.13
CA PRO A 332 10.50 14.02 -28.62
C PRO A 332 9.48 15.09 -28.19
N PHE A 333 8.19 14.76 -28.19
CA PHE A 333 7.15 15.67 -27.74
C PHE A 333 7.24 15.93 -26.23
N VAL A 334 7.42 14.88 -25.43
CA VAL A 334 7.57 14.97 -23.97
C VAL A 334 8.80 15.81 -23.60
N LEU A 335 9.95 15.57 -24.26
CA LEU A 335 11.17 16.34 -24.00
C LEU A 335 11.03 17.80 -24.44
N ARG A 336 10.38 18.10 -25.56
CA ARG A 336 10.10 19.48 -25.97
C ARG A 336 9.12 20.17 -25.03
N LEU A 337 8.09 19.46 -24.55
CA LEU A 337 7.16 19.96 -23.55
C LEU A 337 7.87 20.23 -22.22
N TRP A 338 8.84 19.39 -21.85
CA TRP A 338 9.58 19.54 -20.60
C TRP A 338 10.67 20.62 -20.69
N LEU A 339 11.62 20.50 -21.60
CA LEU A 339 12.84 21.33 -21.65
C LEU A 339 12.71 22.55 -22.56
N GLY A 340 11.69 22.60 -23.42
CA GLY A 340 11.49 23.70 -24.37
C GLY A 340 12.53 23.74 -25.49
N SER A 341 12.66 24.91 -26.12
CA SER A 341 13.53 25.13 -27.28
C SER A 341 15.03 25.13 -26.96
N LYS A 342 15.42 25.35 -25.70
CA LYS A 342 16.82 25.38 -25.25
C LYS A 342 17.41 23.99 -24.94
N MET A 343 16.69 22.92 -25.27
CA MET A 343 17.15 21.54 -25.05
C MET A 343 18.43 21.26 -25.86
N PRO A 344 19.49 20.69 -25.25
CA PRO A 344 20.68 20.25 -25.99
C PRO A 344 20.34 19.16 -27.01
N GLU A 345 20.99 19.19 -28.19
CA GLU A 345 20.65 18.33 -29.34
C GLU A 345 20.75 16.82 -29.04
N GLU A 346 21.83 16.37 -28.38
CA GLU A 346 22.06 14.96 -28.06
C GLU A 346 21.09 14.38 -27.00
N THR A 347 20.30 15.22 -26.33
CA THR A 347 19.43 14.81 -25.21
C THR A 347 18.47 13.69 -25.60
N LEU A 348 17.84 13.79 -26.77
CA LEU A 348 16.88 12.79 -27.24
C LEU A 348 17.55 11.41 -27.43
N ALA A 349 18.72 11.37 -28.07
CA ALA A 349 19.44 10.13 -28.34
C ALA A 349 19.90 9.47 -27.04
N MET A 350 20.44 10.26 -26.10
CA MET A 350 20.85 9.76 -24.80
C MET A 350 19.67 9.28 -23.96
N CYS A 351 18.53 9.99 -23.93
CA CYS A 351 17.31 9.57 -23.24
C CYS A 351 16.82 8.19 -23.71
N ARG A 352 16.87 7.92 -25.02
CA ARG A 352 16.50 6.60 -25.56
C ARG A 352 17.40 5.50 -24.99
N LEU A 353 18.71 5.73 -24.97
CA LEU A 353 19.65 4.74 -24.43
C LEU A 353 19.52 4.57 -22.91
N THR A 354 19.32 5.65 -22.15
CA THR A 354 19.15 5.54 -20.69
C THR A 354 17.83 4.85 -20.30
N LEU A 355 16.77 4.99 -21.11
CA LEU A 355 15.55 4.19 -20.97
C LEU A 355 15.78 2.69 -21.23
N LEU A 356 16.68 2.34 -22.15
CA LEU A 356 17.08 0.93 -22.35
C LEU A 356 17.92 0.42 -21.17
N VAL A 357 18.79 1.25 -20.57
CA VAL A 357 19.47 0.89 -19.32
C VAL A 357 18.43 0.63 -18.21
N ALA A 358 17.40 1.48 -18.06
CA ALA A 358 16.30 1.23 -17.12
C ALA A 358 15.54 -0.06 -17.42
N ALA A 359 15.34 -0.41 -18.70
CA ALA A 359 14.73 -1.66 -19.11
C ALA A 359 15.52 -2.87 -18.61
N VAL A 360 16.85 -2.90 -18.84
CA VAL A 360 17.72 -3.99 -18.37
C VAL A 360 17.74 -4.02 -16.83
N ALA A 361 17.83 -2.87 -16.17
CA ALA A 361 17.81 -2.78 -14.71
C ALA A 361 16.50 -3.32 -14.12
N SER A 362 15.34 -3.11 -14.76
CA SER A 362 14.04 -3.63 -14.29
C SER A 362 14.00 -5.16 -14.19
N THR A 363 14.81 -5.87 -14.99
CA THR A 363 14.94 -7.33 -14.92
C THR A 363 15.61 -7.82 -13.63
N SER A 364 16.24 -6.94 -12.83
CA SER A 364 16.84 -7.32 -11.54
C SER A 364 15.86 -7.46 -10.40
N ALA A 365 14.64 -6.93 -10.54
CA ALA A 365 13.75 -6.74 -9.41
C ALA A 365 13.53 -8.07 -8.67
N GLY A 366 13.59 -8.01 -7.34
CA GLY A 366 13.56 -9.15 -6.42
C GLY A 366 14.86 -9.94 -6.33
N ILE A 367 15.63 -10.07 -7.42
CA ILE A 367 16.84 -10.94 -7.47
C ILE A 367 17.89 -10.45 -6.47
N VAL A 368 18.11 -9.14 -6.39
CA VAL A 368 19.07 -8.56 -5.44
C VAL A 368 18.67 -8.85 -4.00
N GLN A 369 17.36 -8.79 -3.69
CA GLN A 369 16.85 -9.09 -2.35
C GLN A 369 17.00 -10.57 -2.01
N LEU A 370 16.76 -11.45 -2.98
CA LEU A 370 17.00 -12.88 -2.83
C LEU A 370 18.48 -13.20 -2.55
N ILE A 371 19.41 -12.60 -3.32
CA ILE A 371 20.86 -12.76 -3.11
C ILE A 371 21.27 -12.27 -1.71
N ASN A 372 20.74 -11.12 -1.27
CA ASN A 372 21.01 -10.60 0.06
C ASN A 372 20.44 -11.53 1.15
N ALA A 373 19.24 -12.09 0.96
CA ALA A 373 18.62 -13.02 1.90
C ALA A 373 19.42 -14.33 2.06
N TYR A 374 20.04 -14.82 0.99
CA TYR A 374 20.97 -15.95 1.06
C TYR A 374 22.30 -15.65 1.79
N GLY A 375 22.66 -14.38 1.97
CA GLY A 375 23.87 -13.94 2.69
C GLY A 375 25.20 -14.08 1.95
N ARG A 376 25.32 -14.93 0.90
CA ARG A 376 26.58 -15.09 0.13
C ARG A 376 26.72 -14.04 -0.98
N ILE A 377 27.00 -12.79 -0.59
CA ILE A 377 26.98 -11.64 -1.52
C ILE A 377 28.30 -11.35 -2.25
N LYS A 378 29.44 -11.90 -1.77
CA LYS A 378 30.81 -11.53 -2.20
C LYS A 378 30.97 -11.46 -3.73
N TRP A 379 30.77 -12.59 -4.41
CA TRP A 379 31.02 -12.68 -5.85
C TRP A 379 30.01 -11.87 -6.68
N TYR A 380 28.78 -11.72 -6.19
CA TYR A 380 27.76 -10.88 -6.83
C TYR A 380 28.13 -9.39 -6.80
N LYS A 381 28.71 -8.92 -5.69
CA LYS A 381 29.18 -7.53 -5.55
C LYS A 381 30.46 -7.28 -6.35
N ILE A 382 31.42 -8.21 -6.32
CA ILE A 382 32.70 -8.10 -7.06
C ILE A 382 32.46 -8.04 -8.57
N GLN A 383 31.69 -8.97 -9.14
CA GLN A 383 31.45 -8.99 -10.60
C GLN A 383 30.75 -7.71 -11.09
N GLY A 384 29.75 -7.22 -10.33
CA GLY A 384 29.02 -6.02 -10.70
C GLY A 384 29.91 -4.78 -10.63
N ALA A 385 30.74 -4.69 -9.59
CA ALA A 385 31.70 -3.62 -9.46
C ALA A 385 32.72 -3.61 -10.61
N ALA A 386 33.30 -4.78 -10.95
CA ALA A 386 34.27 -4.91 -12.03
C ALA A 386 33.69 -4.45 -13.38
N LEU A 387 32.48 -4.88 -13.72
CA LEU A 387 31.81 -4.50 -14.97
C LEU A 387 31.50 -2.99 -15.02
N PHE A 388 31.06 -2.40 -13.91
CA PHE A 388 30.73 -0.98 -13.86
C PHE A 388 31.97 -0.09 -13.94
N PHE A 389 33.07 -0.49 -13.28
CA PHE A 389 34.35 0.19 -13.44
C PHE A 389 34.88 0.08 -14.87
N ALA A 390 34.74 -1.08 -15.52
CA ALA A 390 35.19 -1.30 -16.89
C ALA A 390 34.49 -0.40 -17.93
N CYS A 391 33.30 0.11 -17.64
CA CYS A 391 32.62 1.08 -18.52
C CYS A 391 33.42 2.38 -18.71
N LEU A 392 34.20 2.81 -17.72
CA LEU A 392 34.98 4.06 -17.80
C LEU A 392 36.17 3.97 -18.77
N PRO A 393 37.10 3.01 -18.65
CA PRO A 393 38.19 2.86 -19.62
C PRO A 393 37.65 2.49 -21.00
N ALA A 394 36.60 1.66 -21.09
CA ALA A 394 35.95 1.38 -22.38
C ALA A 394 35.38 2.64 -23.03
N GLY A 395 34.67 3.48 -22.27
CA GLY A 395 34.17 4.78 -22.73
C GLY A 395 35.30 5.70 -23.18
N TRP A 396 36.38 5.79 -22.40
CA TRP A 396 37.55 6.60 -22.75
C TRP A 396 38.21 6.16 -24.06
N LEU A 397 38.37 4.84 -24.27
CA LEU A 397 38.90 4.28 -25.52
C LEU A 397 38.00 4.60 -26.71
N LEU A 398 36.68 4.45 -26.54
CA LEU A 398 35.71 4.76 -27.60
C LEU A 398 35.71 6.25 -27.95
N PHE A 399 35.77 7.14 -26.96
CA PHE A 399 35.83 8.58 -27.20
C PHE A 399 37.13 8.97 -27.90
N ARG A 400 38.26 8.37 -27.52
CA ARG A 400 39.55 8.56 -28.20
C ARG A 400 39.54 8.05 -29.64
N ALA A 401 38.76 7.01 -29.93
CA ALA A 401 38.55 6.48 -31.28
C ALA A 401 37.52 7.30 -32.10
N GLY A 402 37.04 8.44 -31.60
CA GLY A 402 36.14 9.34 -32.33
C GLY A 402 34.66 8.99 -32.24
N TYR A 403 34.26 8.02 -31.40
CA TYR A 403 32.85 7.69 -31.22
C TYR A 403 32.13 8.74 -30.37
N PRO A 404 30.82 8.99 -30.61
CA PRO A 404 30.06 10.02 -29.91
C PRO A 404 29.83 9.68 -28.43
N ALA A 405 29.62 10.70 -27.59
CA ALA A 405 29.42 10.57 -26.14
C ALA A 405 28.41 9.49 -25.71
N ARG A 406 27.36 9.27 -26.49
CA ARG A 406 26.29 8.29 -26.22
C ARG A 406 26.77 6.82 -26.19
N THR A 407 27.95 6.51 -26.74
CA THR A 407 28.48 5.13 -26.75
C THR A 407 28.81 4.60 -25.35
N ILE A 408 29.14 5.46 -24.38
CA ILE A 408 29.35 5.02 -23.00
C ILE A 408 28.08 4.46 -22.36
N ILE A 409 26.90 4.93 -22.80
CA ILE A 409 25.61 4.40 -22.35
C ILE A 409 25.38 3.00 -22.92
N VAL A 410 25.86 2.74 -24.14
CA VAL A 410 25.86 1.38 -24.72
C VAL A 410 26.74 0.45 -23.89
N CYS A 411 27.91 0.91 -23.41
CA CYS A 411 28.73 0.14 -22.48
C CYS A 411 27.96 -0.21 -21.19
N PHE A 412 27.11 0.68 -20.68
CA PHE A 412 26.26 0.37 -19.52
C PHE A 412 25.26 -0.74 -19.81
N ILE A 413 24.58 -0.69 -20.96
CA ILE A 413 23.61 -1.73 -21.36
C ILE A 413 24.30 -3.10 -21.45
N LEU A 414 25.48 -3.14 -22.08
CA LEU A 414 26.25 -4.38 -22.21
C LEU A 414 26.74 -4.91 -20.85
N ALA A 415 27.24 -4.02 -19.99
CA ALA A 415 27.68 -4.38 -18.65
C ALA A 415 26.52 -4.91 -17.78
N ASP A 416 25.34 -4.29 -17.84
CA ASP A 416 24.16 -4.72 -17.09
C ASP A 416 23.64 -6.08 -17.59
N LEU A 417 23.61 -6.31 -18.90
CA LEU A 417 23.25 -7.60 -19.50
C LEU A 417 24.23 -8.70 -19.11
N LEU A 418 25.53 -8.44 -19.22
CA LEU A 418 26.57 -9.39 -18.82
C LEU A 418 26.50 -9.68 -17.32
N SER A 419 26.29 -8.65 -16.50
CA SER A 419 26.11 -8.82 -15.06
C SER A 419 24.91 -9.71 -14.74
N ARG A 420 23.79 -9.53 -15.44
CA ARG A 420 22.61 -10.39 -15.28
C ARG A 420 22.93 -11.86 -15.59
N ILE A 421 23.65 -12.12 -16.69
CA ILE A 421 24.05 -13.48 -17.08
C ILE A 421 24.91 -14.10 -15.97
N ILE A 422 25.95 -13.39 -15.51
CA ILE A 422 26.84 -13.86 -14.44
C ILE A 422 26.07 -14.11 -13.15
N GLN A 423 25.11 -13.24 -12.78
CA GLN A 423 24.27 -13.44 -11.59
C GLN A 423 23.48 -14.74 -11.66
N PHE A 424 22.87 -15.08 -12.80
CA PHE A 424 22.15 -16.36 -12.93
C PHE A 424 23.08 -17.57 -12.89
N LEU A 425 24.28 -17.47 -13.47
CA LEU A 425 25.30 -18.53 -13.38
C LEU A 425 25.73 -18.75 -11.92
N LEU A 426 25.99 -17.68 -11.17
CA LEU A 426 26.33 -17.75 -9.75
C LEU A 426 25.16 -18.29 -8.91
N LEU A 427 23.92 -17.89 -9.19
CA LEU A 427 22.74 -18.40 -8.48
C LEU A 427 22.57 -19.90 -8.71
N ARG A 428 22.78 -20.37 -9.94
CA ARG A 428 22.76 -21.80 -10.27
C ARG A 428 23.87 -22.55 -9.55
N ALA A 429 25.09 -22.02 -9.56
CA ALA A 429 26.26 -22.66 -8.96
C ALA A 429 26.20 -22.72 -7.43
N HIS A 430 25.76 -21.64 -6.77
CA HIS A 430 25.77 -21.55 -5.30
C HIS A 430 24.51 -22.06 -4.62
N PHE A 431 23.34 -22.01 -5.28
CA PHE A 431 22.05 -22.29 -4.66
C PHE A 431 21.17 -23.26 -5.44
N ARG A 432 21.71 -23.92 -6.49
CA ARG A 432 20.95 -24.81 -7.38
C ARG A 432 19.69 -24.15 -7.95
N PHE A 433 19.75 -22.84 -8.14
CA PHE A 433 18.61 -22.02 -8.55
C PHE A 433 18.06 -22.46 -9.92
N PRO A 434 16.73 -22.64 -10.07
CA PRO A 434 16.12 -23.11 -11.31
C PRO A 434 15.97 -21.98 -12.34
N VAL A 435 17.08 -21.59 -12.98
CA VAL A 435 17.16 -20.43 -13.90
C VAL A 435 16.09 -20.50 -15.00
N CYS A 436 15.97 -21.61 -15.74
CA CYS A 436 15.03 -21.71 -16.87
C CYS A 436 13.57 -21.52 -16.43
N ARG A 437 13.20 -22.09 -15.27
CA ARG A 437 11.86 -21.91 -14.69
C ARG A 437 11.62 -20.46 -14.29
N PHE A 438 12.61 -19.84 -13.65
CA PHE A 438 12.52 -18.44 -13.27
C PHE A 438 12.33 -17.52 -14.49
N LEU A 439 13.16 -17.68 -15.53
CA LEU A 439 13.06 -16.88 -16.76
C LEU A 439 11.69 -17.03 -17.42
N ARG A 440 11.14 -18.25 -17.46
CA ARG A 440 9.79 -18.51 -18.00
C ARG A 440 8.71 -17.82 -17.18
N GLU A 441 8.76 -17.91 -15.85
CA GLU A 441 7.74 -17.32 -14.97
C GLU A 441 7.82 -15.80 -14.88
N ALA A 442 9.04 -15.25 -14.89
CA ALA A 442 9.31 -13.83 -14.72
C ALA A 442 9.21 -13.04 -16.03
N TYR A 443 9.79 -13.55 -17.14
CA TYR A 443 10.05 -12.73 -18.34
C TYR A 443 9.16 -13.05 -19.53
N LEU A 444 8.64 -14.28 -19.66
CA LEU A 444 7.91 -14.68 -20.88
C LEU A 444 6.70 -13.79 -21.18
N ARG A 445 5.90 -13.44 -20.17
CA ARG A 445 4.71 -12.60 -20.36
C ARG A 445 5.04 -11.12 -20.56
N PRO A 446 5.97 -10.51 -19.80
CA PRO A 446 6.45 -9.18 -20.14
C PRO A 446 7.06 -9.10 -21.54
N LEU A 447 7.77 -10.13 -22.01
CA LEU A 447 8.26 -10.20 -23.39
C LEU A 447 7.11 -10.25 -24.40
N ALA A 448 6.04 -11.00 -24.14
CA ALA A 448 4.85 -11.00 -24.98
C ALA A 448 4.18 -9.62 -25.04
N VAL A 449 4.06 -8.92 -23.90
CA VAL A 449 3.57 -7.53 -23.85
C VAL A 449 4.50 -6.61 -24.64
N ALA A 450 5.82 -6.76 -24.49
CA ALA A 450 6.80 -5.95 -25.21
C ALA A 450 6.76 -6.19 -26.72
N ALA A 451 6.54 -7.43 -27.17
CA ALA A 451 6.37 -7.77 -28.59
C ALA A 451 5.09 -7.15 -29.16
N LEU A 452 3.96 -7.29 -28.45
CA LEU A 452 2.68 -6.70 -28.85
C LEU A 452 2.78 -5.17 -28.95
N MET A 453 3.34 -4.54 -27.94
CA MET A 453 3.52 -3.09 -27.92
C MET A 453 4.61 -2.62 -28.90
N GLY A 454 5.60 -3.47 -29.21
CA GLY A 454 6.56 -3.25 -30.28
C GLY A 454 5.87 -3.20 -31.66
N ALA A 455 4.93 -4.11 -31.92
CA ALA A 455 4.09 -4.07 -33.12
C ALA A 455 3.21 -2.81 -33.16
N TRP A 456 2.63 -2.41 -32.02
CA TRP A 456 1.93 -1.13 -31.90
C TRP A 456 2.82 0.06 -32.27
N LEU A 457 4.07 0.11 -31.78
CA LEU A 457 4.99 1.21 -32.11
C LEU A 457 5.31 1.28 -33.61
N LEU A 458 5.39 0.14 -34.31
CA LEU A 458 5.58 0.11 -35.77
C LEU A 458 4.37 0.70 -36.51
N LEU A 459 3.15 0.42 -36.04
CA LEU A 459 1.93 1.02 -36.56
C LEU A 459 1.84 2.51 -36.23
N TYR A 460 2.10 2.86 -34.97
CA TYR A 460 2.05 4.22 -34.44
C TYR A 460 2.94 5.19 -35.24
N ARG A 461 4.14 4.74 -35.64
CA ARG A 461 5.07 5.52 -36.46
C ARG A 461 4.51 5.92 -37.83
N ARG A 462 3.47 5.26 -38.32
CA ARG A 462 2.81 5.59 -39.60
C ARG A 462 1.68 6.60 -39.45
N LEU A 463 1.29 6.96 -38.22
CA LEU A 463 0.21 7.91 -37.97
C LEU A 463 0.70 9.35 -38.19
N PRO A 464 -0.01 10.18 -38.98
CA PRO A 464 0.35 11.58 -39.18
C PRO A 464 -0.09 12.42 -37.96
N LEU A 465 0.80 12.57 -36.97
CA LEU A 465 0.54 13.32 -35.74
C LEU A 465 1.27 14.67 -35.74
N ASP A 466 0.69 15.64 -36.44
CA ASP A 466 1.30 16.96 -36.64
C ASP A 466 0.96 17.96 -35.51
N ARG A 467 -0.19 17.77 -34.85
CA ARG A 467 -0.69 18.69 -33.81
C ARG A 467 -0.32 18.22 -32.40
N ALA A 468 -0.04 19.17 -31.50
CA ALA A 468 0.35 18.86 -30.11
C ALA A 468 -0.70 18.03 -29.34
N TRP A 469 -1.99 18.34 -29.50
CA TRP A 469 -3.07 17.58 -28.83
C TRP A 469 -3.21 16.16 -29.39
N LEU A 470 -2.91 15.94 -30.68
CA LEU A 470 -2.88 14.61 -31.30
C LEU A 470 -1.74 13.75 -30.72
N ARG A 471 -0.58 14.36 -30.46
CA ARG A 471 0.54 13.69 -29.78
C ARG A 471 0.21 13.36 -28.32
N LEU A 472 -0.47 14.28 -27.62
CA LEU A 472 -0.99 13.99 -26.27
C LEU A 472 -2.00 12.85 -26.29
N ALA A 473 -2.94 12.83 -27.24
CA ALA A 473 -3.87 11.73 -27.42
C ALA A 473 -3.13 10.42 -27.73
N GLY A 474 -2.13 10.44 -28.60
CA GLY A 474 -1.30 9.29 -28.92
C GLY A 474 -0.51 8.72 -27.74
N LEU A 475 0.00 9.59 -26.85
CA LEU A 475 0.58 9.21 -25.56
C LEU A 475 -0.45 8.48 -24.67
N LEU A 476 -1.64 9.06 -24.50
CA LEU A 476 -2.72 8.50 -23.67
C LEU A 476 -3.24 7.17 -24.23
N VAL A 477 -3.42 7.07 -25.55
CA VAL A 477 -3.82 5.84 -26.23
C VAL A 477 -2.76 4.77 -26.05
N THR A 478 -1.48 5.10 -26.24
CA THR A 478 -0.38 4.14 -26.02
C THR A 478 -0.35 3.67 -24.56
N PHE A 479 -0.62 4.57 -23.59
CA PHE A 479 -0.74 4.19 -22.18
C PHE A 479 -1.91 3.24 -21.94
N ALA A 480 -3.10 3.56 -22.45
CA ALA A 480 -4.29 2.72 -22.31
C ALA A 480 -4.07 1.33 -22.94
N LEU A 481 -3.53 1.27 -24.16
CA LEU A 481 -3.21 0.02 -24.84
C LEU A 481 -2.17 -0.80 -24.07
N THR A 482 -1.14 -0.15 -23.53
CA THR A 482 -0.14 -0.84 -22.71
C THR A 482 -0.76 -1.37 -21.43
N ALA A 483 -1.64 -0.61 -20.77
CA ALA A 483 -2.36 -1.05 -19.57
C ALA A 483 -3.25 -2.27 -19.87
N LEU A 484 -3.97 -2.26 -20.99
CA LEU A 484 -4.76 -3.40 -21.45
C LEU A 484 -3.87 -4.62 -21.72
N ALA A 485 -2.75 -4.44 -22.43
CA ALA A 485 -1.79 -5.52 -22.68
C ALA A 485 -1.23 -6.10 -21.38
N VAL A 486 -0.86 -5.25 -20.41
CA VAL A 486 -0.41 -5.68 -19.08
C VAL A 486 -1.49 -6.51 -18.38
N VAL A 487 -2.75 -6.05 -18.36
CA VAL A 487 -3.84 -6.76 -17.69
C VAL A 487 -4.17 -8.08 -18.38
N PHE A 488 -4.33 -8.09 -19.70
CA PHE A 488 -4.83 -9.27 -20.43
C PHE A 488 -3.76 -10.28 -20.81
N VAL A 489 -2.52 -9.84 -21.06
CA VAL A 489 -1.39 -10.69 -21.48
C VAL A 489 -0.35 -10.83 -20.36
N GLY A 490 -0.04 -9.74 -19.66
CA GLY A 490 0.99 -9.72 -18.62
C GLY A 490 0.62 -10.50 -17.35
N LEU A 491 -0.56 -10.25 -16.78
CA LEU A 491 -1.01 -10.83 -15.51
C LEU A 491 -1.51 -12.28 -15.63
N THR A 492 -1.40 -13.06 -14.54
CA THR A 492 -1.98 -14.42 -14.48
C THR A 492 -3.51 -14.37 -14.38
N GLY A 493 -4.18 -15.48 -14.70
CA GLY A 493 -5.62 -15.64 -14.43
C GLY A 493 -5.95 -15.43 -12.95
N GLU A 494 -5.12 -15.97 -12.05
CA GLU A 494 -5.26 -15.80 -10.61
C GLU A 494 -5.10 -14.34 -10.17
N GLU A 495 -4.10 -13.62 -10.69
CA GLU A 495 -3.86 -12.21 -10.40
C GLU A 495 -5.02 -11.34 -10.89
N ARG A 496 -5.50 -11.58 -12.12
CA ARG A 496 -6.70 -10.93 -12.66
C ARG A 496 -7.93 -11.19 -11.79
N TYR A 497 -8.13 -12.44 -11.34
CA TYR A 497 -9.25 -12.79 -10.46
C TYR A 497 -9.16 -12.04 -9.12
N ARG A 498 -7.98 -12.02 -8.48
CA ARG A 498 -7.76 -11.31 -7.21
C ARG A 498 -8.01 -9.82 -7.35
N ILE A 499 -7.49 -9.19 -8.41
CA ILE A 499 -7.73 -7.76 -8.70
C ILE A 499 -9.22 -7.51 -8.95
N ARG A 500 -9.89 -8.31 -9.78
CA ARG A 500 -11.32 -8.17 -10.05
C ARG A 500 -12.16 -8.32 -8.78
N LYS A 501 -11.85 -9.31 -7.94
CA LYS A 501 -12.53 -9.52 -6.65
C LYS A 501 -12.34 -8.33 -5.71
N TYR A 502 -11.13 -7.78 -5.64
CA TYR A 502 -10.83 -6.59 -4.85
C TYR A 502 -11.58 -5.35 -5.35
N LEU A 503 -11.52 -5.07 -6.65
CA LEU A 503 -12.22 -3.94 -7.28
C LEU A 503 -13.74 -4.07 -7.12
N TYR A 504 -14.29 -5.27 -7.30
CA TYR A 504 -15.70 -5.55 -7.09
C TYR A 504 -16.12 -5.27 -5.64
N ARG A 505 -15.33 -5.71 -4.65
CA ARG A 505 -15.57 -5.40 -3.23
C ARG A 505 -15.54 -3.89 -2.96
N ARG A 506 -14.53 -3.19 -3.48
CA ARG A 506 -14.39 -1.74 -3.25
C ARG A 506 -15.48 -0.93 -3.94
N TRP A 507 -15.83 -1.30 -5.16
CA TRP A 507 -16.95 -0.73 -5.90
C TRP A 507 -18.28 -0.97 -5.18
N ASN A 508 -18.50 -2.19 -4.66
CA ASN A 508 -19.69 -2.50 -3.88
C ASN A 508 -19.79 -1.67 -2.61
N ALA A 509 -18.68 -1.42 -1.91
CA ALA A 509 -18.66 -0.54 -0.75
C ALA A 509 -18.94 0.92 -1.15
N TRP A 510 -18.23 1.46 -2.15
CA TRP A 510 -18.42 2.84 -2.60
C TRP A 510 -19.85 3.12 -3.11
N SER A 511 -20.36 2.24 -3.97
CA SER A 511 -21.74 2.36 -4.49
C SER A 511 -22.78 2.20 -3.40
N TRP A 512 -22.46 1.54 -2.28
CA TRP A 512 -23.35 1.46 -1.14
C TRP A 512 -23.42 2.81 -0.42
N ASP A 513 -22.27 3.39 -0.11
CA ASP A 513 -22.16 4.67 0.60
C ASP A 513 -22.84 5.82 -0.17
N HIS A 514 -22.94 5.72 -1.50
CA HIS A 514 -23.47 6.80 -2.36
C HIS A 514 -24.82 6.49 -3.03
N CYS A 515 -25.22 5.22 -3.13
CA CYS A 515 -26.43 4.79 -3.86
C CYS A 515 -27.30 3.76 -3.08
N HIS A 516 -27.24 3.77 -1.75
CA HIS A 516 -27.92 2.82 -0.85
C HIS A 516 -29.41 2.59 -1.21
N ALA A 517 -30.22 3.66 -1.24
CA ALA A 517 -31.66 3.58 -1.52
C ALA A 517 -31.98 2.94 -2.90
N ALA A 518 -31.17 3.24 -3.93
CA ALA A 518 -31.38 2.66 -5.26
C ALA A 518 -31.16 1.14 -5.27
N ARG A 519 -30.24 0.65 -4.45
CA ARG A 519 -29.93 -0.78 -4.34
C ARG A 519 -30.93 -1.51 -3.48
N ILE A 520 -31.40 -0.92 -2.37
CA ILE A 520 -32.53 -1.46 -1.61
C ILE A 520 -33.76 -1.58 -2.51
N ARG A 521 -34.13 -0.55 -3.29
CA ARG A 521 -35.27 -0.65 -4.22
C ARG A 521 -35.15 -1.82 -5.19
N ARG A 522 -33.93 -2.12 -5.68
CA ARG A 522 -33.69 -3.27 -6.57
C ARG A 522 -33.80 -4.60 -5.84
N LEU A 523 -33.28 -4.68 -4.61
CA LEU A 523 -33.36 -5.88 -3.79
C LEU A 523 -34.82 -6.17 -3.41
N TYR A 524 -35.54 -5.15 -2.92
CA TYR A 524 -36.96 -5.20 -2.61
C TYR A 524 -37.80 -5.73 -3.77
N ARG A 525 -37.57 -5.21 -4.98
CA ARG A 525 -38.26 -5.67 -6.18
C ARG A 525 -37.95 -7.11 -6.56
N ARG A 526 -36.72 -7.57 -6.33
CA ARG A 526 -36.32 -8.96 -6.60
C ARG A 526 -36.92 -9.92 -5.57
N THR A 527 -36.98 -9.52 -4.31
CA THR A 527 -37.44 -10.37 -3.21
C THR A 527 -38.96 -10.46 -3.15
N LEU A 528 -39.67 -9.32 -3.27
CA LEU A 528 -41.12 -9.23 -3.08
C LEU A 528 -41.90 -9.03 -4.39
N GLY A 529 -41.23 -8.93 -5.54
CA GLY A 529 -41.87 -8.73 -6.85
C GLY A 529 -42.48 -7.34 -7.10
N ARG A 530 -42.61 -6.49 -6.07
CA ARG A 530 -43.18 -5.13 -6.16
C ARG A 530 -42.15 -4.02 -5.92
N ARG A 531 -42.47 -2.78 -6.31
CA ARG A 531 -41.57 -1.64 -6.11
C ARG A 531 -41.67 -1.15 -4.66
N LEU A 532 -40.53 -0.75 -4.09
CA LEU A 532 -40.46 -0.08 -2.80
C LEU A 532 -40.80 1.39 -2.94
N ASP A 533 -41.80 1.86 -2.20
CA ASP A 533 -42.04 3.29 -2.00
C ASP A 533 -41.39 3.76 -0.69
N LEU A 534 -40.41 4.66 -0.81
CA LEU A 534 -39.75 5.31 0.33
C LEU A 534 -40.28 6.73 0.58
N ARG A 535 -41.18 7.24 -0.26
CA ARG A 535 -41.78 8.56 -0.09
C ARG A 535 -43.01 8.50 0.80
N ASP A 536 -43.79 7.44 0.65
CA ASP A 536 -45.02 7.21 1.41
C ASP A 536 -45.13 5.73 1.81
N PRO A 537 -44.25 5.24 2.72
CA PRO A 537 -44.21 3.83 3.12
C PRO A 537 -45.49 3.44 3.87
N LYS A 538 -46.18 2.39 3.40
CA LYS A 538 -47.47 1.97 3.96
C LYS A 538 -47.34 0.81 4.93
N ASP A 539 -46.72 -0.27 4.49
CA ASP A 539 -46.63 -1.51 5.26
C ASP A 539 -45.32 -1.64 6.03
N LEU A 540 -45.26 -2.62 6.94
CA LEU A 540 -44.11 -2.86 7.82
C LEU A 540 -42.79 -3.04 7.05
N ASN A 541 -42.80 -3.75 5.91
CA ASN A 541 -41.59 -3.93 5.12
C ASN A 541 -41.09 -2.58 4.59
N GLU A 542 -41.97 -1.76 4.02
CA GLU A 542 -41.61 -0.44 3.51
C GLU A 542 -41.12 0.50 4.62
N LYS A 543 -41.76 0.46 5.79
CA LYS A 543 -41.38 1.27 6.96
C LYS A 543 -40.01 0.87 7.52
N ILE A 544 -39.69 -0.42 7.61
CA ILE A 544 -38.35 -0.88 8.00
C ILE A 544 -37.30 -0.37 7.00
N GLN A 545 -37.55 -0.48 5.69
CA GLN A 545 -36.62 0.05 4.69
C GLN A 545 -36.46 1.58 4.80
N TRP A 546 -37.54 2.28 5.13
CA TRP A 546 -37.52 3.71 5.35
C TRP A 546 -36.64 4.07 6.55
N LEU A 547 -36.80 3.39 7.68
CA LEU A 547 -36.00 3.58 8.89
C LEU A 547 -34.50 3.35 8.59
N ILE A 548 -34.15 2.25 7.92
CA ILE A 548 -32.76 1.95 7.51
C ILE A 548 -32.16 3.08 6.65
N CYS A 549 -32.96 3.70 5.77
CA CYS A 549 -32.49 4.73 4.84
C CYS A 549 -32.47 6.16 5.42
N HIS A 550 -33.33 6.47 6.39
CA HIS A 550 -33.60 7.86 6.80
C HIS A 550 -33.39 8.15 8.29
N THR A 551 -33.08 7.14 9.11
CA THR A 551 -32.88 7.33 10.56
C THR A 551 -31.48 6.94 11.01
N ASP A 552 -31.09 7.37 12.22
CA ASP A 552 -29.86 6.90 12.85
C ASP A 552 -30.05 5.48 13.39
N THR A 553 -29.37 4.53 12.76
CA THR A 553 -29.42 3.10 13.11
C THR A 553 -28.22 2.66 13.96
N SER A 554 -27.47 3.59 14.57
CA SER A 554 -26.29 3.27 15.37
C SER A 554 -26.59 2.35 16.56
N GLU A 555 -27.71 2.53 17.23
CA GLU A 555 -28.13 1.60 18.30
C GLU A 555 -28.54 0.23 17.73
N TRP A 556 -29.07 0.16 16.50
CA TRP A 556 -29.37 -1.13 15.86
C TRP A 556 -28.09 -1.92 15.63
N THR A 557 -26.99 -1.26 15.25
CA THR A 557 -25.66 -1.89 15.16
C THR A 557 -25.25 -2.53 16.49
N ARG A 558 -25.40 -1.80 17.59
CA ARG A 558 -25.02 -2.28 18.93
C ARG A 558 -25.87 -3.48 19.35
N LEU A 559 -27.17 -3.41 19.08
CA LEU A 559 -28.15 -4.40 19.57
C LEU A 559 -28.30 -5.63 18.64
N SER A 560 -27.89 -5.54 17.38
CA SER A 560 -27.77 -6.70 16.48
C SER A 560 -26.45 -7.46 16.64
N ASP A 561 -25.44 -6.90 17.31
CA ASP A 561 -24.22 -7.61 17.68
C ASP A 561 -24.49 -8.54 18.86
N LYS A 562 -24.48 -9.86 18.60
CA LYS A 562 -24.79 -10.90 19.60
C LYS A 562 -23.87 -10.89 20.83
N LEU A 563 -22.71 -10.22 20.77
CA LEU A 563 -21.86 -10.02 21.95
C LEU A 563 -22.24 -8.74 22.71
N ARG A 564 -22.39 -7.60 22.03
CA ARG A 564 -22.65 -6.29 22.67
C ARG A 564 -24.07 -6.15 23.19
N VAL A 565 -25.05 -6.80 22.57
CA VAL A 565 -26.45 -6.78 23.03
C VAL A 565 -26.60 -7.31 24.46
N ARG A 566 -25.69 -8.20 24.89
CA ARG A 566 -25.68 -8.79 26.23
C ARG A 566 -25.53 -7.73 27.32
N GLU A 567 -24.72 -6.70 27.09
CA GLU A 567 -24.58 -5.56 28.01
C GLU A 567 -25.88 -4.76 28.13
N TYR A 568 -26.59 -4.58 27.02
CA TYR A 568 -27.88 -3.89 27.00
C TYR A 568 -28.94 -4.66 27.77
N VAL A 569 -29.07 -5.97 27.51
CA VAL A 569 -30.01 -6.85 28.23
C VAL A 569 -29.73 -6.85 29.72
N ALA A 570 -28.45 -6.95 30.12
CA ALA A 570 -28.06 -6.88 31.54
C ALA A 570 -28.39 -5.50 32.16
N SER A 571 -28.15 -4.40 31.45
CA SER A 571 -28.45 -3.04 31.92
C SER A 571 -29.94 -2.78 32.16
N LYS A 572 -30.82 -3.57 31.53
CA LYS A 572 -32.27 -3.54 31.72
C LYS A 572 -32.76 -4.45 32.86
N GLY A 573 -31.84 -5.05 33.62
CA GLY A 573 -32.18 -5.98 34.70
C GLY A 573 -32.59 -7.37 34.23
N LEU A 574 -32.32 -7.72 32.96
CA LEU A 574 -32.74 -8.98 32.34
C LEU A 574 -31.55 -9.92 32.06
N GLY A 575 -30.43 -9.71 32.75
CA GLY A 575 -29.19 -10.49 32.56
C GLY A 575 -29.37 -11.99 32.77
N ASP A 576 -30.29 -12.40 33.65
CA ASP A 576 -30.58 -13.81 33.96
C ASP A 576 -31.22 -14.59 32.79
N LEU A 577 -31.73 -13.87 31.79
CA LEU A 577 -32.27 -14.45 30.55
C LEU A 577 -31.17 -14.79 29.53
N LEU A 578 -29.94 -14.29 29.71
CA LEU A 578 -28.87 -14.52 28.74
C LEU A 578 -28.40 -15.98 28.76
N VAL A 579 -28.29 -16.59 27.59
CA VAL A 579 -27.61 -17.89 27.43
C VAL A 579 -26.15 -17.76 27.85
N PRO A 580 -25.60 -18.61 28.73
CA PRO A 580 -24.21 -18.51 29.17
C PRO A 580 -23.21 -18.49 28.01
N LEU A 581 -22.32 -17.49 28.03
CA LEU A 581 -21.26 -17.31 27.03
C LEU A 581 -20.01 -18.06 27.49
N LEU A 582 -19.54 -19.00 26.67
CA LEU A 582 -18.38 -19.83 26.95
C LEU A 582 -17.08 -19.20 26.42
N GLY A 583 -17.15 -18.33 25.40
CA GLY A 583 -15.99 -17.63 24.87
C GLY A 583 -16.26 -16.88 23.56
N SER A 584 -15.29 -16.08 23.11
CA SER A 584 -15.30 -15.46 21.78
C SER A 584 -13.90 -15.27 21.21
N TRP A 585 -13.76 -15.39 19.89
CA TRP A 585 -12.47 -15.43 19.18
C TRP A 585 -12.53 -14.70 17.84
N GLU A 586 -11.36 -14.30 17.32
CA GLU A 586 -11.23 -13.59 16.04
C GLU A 586 -11.08 -14.53 14.84
N CYS A 587 -10.64 -15.77 15.04
CA CYS A 587 -10.62 -16.81 14.02
C CYS A 587 -10.87 -18.21 14.62
N ALA A 588 -11.21 -19.17 13.77
CA ALA A 588 -11.54 -20.52 14.22
C ALA A 588 -10.35 -21.28 14.82
N ALA A 589 -9.12 -20.93 14.42
CA ALA A 589 -7.90 -21.56 14.91
C ALA A 589 -7.61 -21.27 16.40
N ASP A 590 -8.19 -20.19 16.94
CA ASP A 590 -7.97 -19.78 18.33
C ASP A 590 -8.94 -20.45 19.31
N ILE A 591 -9.88 -21.26 18.83
CA ILE A 591 -10.92 -21.90 19.67
C ILE A 591 -10.29 -23.05 20.47
N PRO A 592 -10.26 -22.97 21.82
CA PRO A 592 -9.71 -24.01 22.68
C PRO A 592 -10.75 -25.12 22.87
N TYR A 593 -10.93 -25.97 21.86
CA TYR A 593 -11.92 -27.06 21.90
C TYR A 593 -11.77 -28.03 23.07
N GLY A 594 -10.61 -28.06 23.74
CA GLY A 594 -10.39 -28.87 24.95
C GLY A 594 -11.01 -28.28 26.22
N ASP A 595 -11.26 -26.96 26.24
CA ASP A 595 -11.79 -26.25 27.42
C ASP A 595 -13.32 -26.09 27.36
N LEU A 596 -13.93 -26.44 26.23
CA LEU A 596 -15.36 -26.33 25.98
C LEU A 596 -16.08 -27.65 26.37
N PRO A 597 -17.35 -27.57 26.81
CA PRO A 597 -18.13 -28.76 27.19
C PRO A 597 -18.36 -29.70 25.99
N GLU A 598 -18.83 -30.92 26.24
CA GLU A 598 -19.06 -31.91 25.17
C GLU A 598 -20.08 -31.46 24.12
N ARG A 599 -21.06 -30.62 24.53
CA ARG A 599 -22.04 -30.00 23.62
C ARG A 599 -22.12 -28.50 23.84
N PHE A 600 -22.01 -27.73 22.77
CA PHE A 600 -22.12 -26.27 22.76
C PHE A 600 -22.54 -25.76 21.39
N VAL A 601 -22.80 -24.46 21.26
CA VAL A 601 -23.15 -23.80 20.00
C VAL A 601 -22.06 -22.81 19.61
N LEU A 602 -21.58 -22.89 18.37
CA LEU A 602 -20.73 -21.86 17.75
C LEU A 602 -21.55 -21.04 16.78
N LYS A 603 -21.36 -19.72 16.79
CA LYS A 603 -21.93 -18.80 15.79
C LYS A 603 -21.10 -17.54 15.65
N CYS A 604 -21.23 -16.84 14.54
CA CYS A 604 -20.69 -15.50 14.37
C CYS A 604 -21.62 -14.45 15.00
N ASN A 605 -21.04 -13.42 15.60
CA ASN A 605 -21.81 -12.38 16.29
C ASN A 605 -22.61 -11.45 15.36
N HIS A 606 -22.12 -11.27 14.15
CA HIS A 606 -22.60 -10.30 13.17
C HIS A 606 -23.53 -10.92 12.10
N ASP A 607 -23.86 -12.22 12.22
CA ASP A 607 -24.67 -12.94 11.23
C ASP A 607 -25.82 -13.77 11.78
N SER A 608 -26.60 -14.37 10.87
CA SER A 608 -27.77 -15.20 11.17
C SER A 608 -27.69 -16.61 10.54
N HIS A 609 -26.55 -16.97 9.92
CA HIS A 609 -26.42 -18.19 9.12
C HIS A 609 -25.29 -19.12 9.57
N SER A 610 -24.47 -18.73 10.54
CA SER A 610 -23.28 -19.46 10.97
C SER A 610 -23.47 -20.28 12.26
N THR A 611 -24.71 -20.62 12.62
CA THR A 611 -24.99 -21.39 13.83
C THR A 611 -24.69 -22.87 13.64
N HIS A 612 -23.74 -23.39 14.41
CA HIS A 612 -23.34 -24.79 14.43
C HIS A 612 -23.50 -25.36 15.85
N ILE A 613 -24.29 -26.42 15.98
CA ILE A 613 -24.32 -27.24 17.19
C ILE A 613 -23.12 -28.20 17.11
N VAL A 614 -22.24 -28.14 18.11
CA VAL A 614 -21.05 -28.98 18.20
C VAL A 614 -21.29 -30.07 19.21
N THR A 615 -21.10 -31.32 18.79
CA THR A 615 -21.13 -32.55 19.60
C THR A 615 -19.78 -33.28 19.48
N PRO A 616 -19.53 -34.36 20.26
CA PRO A 616 -18.29 -35.14 20.14
C PRO A 616 -18.02 -35.68 18.72
N ASP A 617 -19.08 -36.00 17.97
CA ASP A 617 -18.99 -36.55 16.61
C ASP A 617 -18.89 -35.48 15.50
N THR A 618 -18.92 -34.19 15.86
CA THR A 618 -18.90 -33.10 14.88
C THR A 618 -17.50 -32.91 14.28
N ASP A 619 -17.41 -32.78 12.95
CA ASP A 619 -16.16 -32.38 12.29
C ASP A 619 -15.83 -30.91 12.59
N ARG A 620 -14.99 -30.71 13.61
CA ARG A 620 -14.55 -29.39 14.09
C ARG A 620 -13.75 -28.63 13.04
N ALA A 621 -13.00 -29.33 12.18
CA ALA A 621 -12.22 -28.68 11.12
C ALA A 621 -13.14 -28.10 10.04
N ALA A 622 -14.18 -28.86 9.65
CA ALA A 622 -15.20 -28.37 8.72
C ALA A 622 -15.98 -27.19 9.28
N VAL A 623 -16.38 -27.24 10.57
CA VAL A 623 -17.05 -26.14 11.26
C VAL A 623 -16.14 -24.90 11.32
N GLY A 624 -14.86 -25.08 11.67
CA GLY A 624 -13.90 -23.98 11.72
C GLY A 624 -13.72 -23.30 10.35
N ALA A 625 -13.60 -24.08 9.28
CA ALA A 625 -13.53 -23.54 7.92
C ALA A 625 -14.80 -22.78 7.51
N ALA A 626 -15.98 -23.27 7.91
CA ALA A 626 -17.25 -22.61 7.65
C ALA A 626 -17.37 -21.26 8.40
N LEU A 627 -16.96 -21.23 9.67
CA LEU A 627 -16.93 -20.01 10.49
C LEU A 627 -15.94 -18.98 9.94
N ASP A 628 -14.72 -19.41 9.58
CA ASP A 628 -13.73 -18.50 8.97
C ASP A 628 -14.23 -17.93 7.63
N ALA A 629 -14.99 -18.71 6.85
CA ALA A 629 -15.64 -18.22 5.65
C ALA A 629 -16.77 -17.21 5.99
N ALA A 630 -17.56 -17.46 7.04
CA ALA A 630 -18.61 -16.58 7.52
C ALA A 630 -18.08 -15.24 8.01
N LEU A 631 -16.94 -15.21 8.73
CA LEU A 631 -16.25 -13.98 9.16
C LEU A 631 -15.88 -13.03 8.00
N GLN A 632 -15.77 -13.55 6.77
CA GLN A 632 -15.49 -12.75 5.57
C GLN A 632 -16.74 -12.17 4.91
N VAL A 633 -17.93 -12.56 5.36
CA VAL A 633 -19.21 -12.07 4.84
C VAL A 633 -19.51 -10.71 5.49
N ARG A 634 -19.95 -9.75 4.68
CA ARG A 634 -20.41 -8.46 5.16
C ARG A 634 -21.91 -8.37 4.90
N LEU A 635 -22.69 -8.74 5.91
CA LEU A 635 -24.15 -8.86 5.81
C LEU A 635 -24.82 -7.58 5.34
N GLY A 636 -24.42 -6.44 5.87
CA GLY A 636 -25.03 -5.16 5.49
C GLY A 636 -24.91 -4.87 3.99
N TYR A 637 -23.77 -5.17 3.36
CA TYR A 637 -23.64 -5.05 1.90
C TYR A 637 -24.39 -6.15 1.13
N LYS A 638 -24.53 -7.35 1.69
CA LYS A 638 -25.15 -8.49 1.01
C LYS A 638 -26.68 -8.35 0.96
N TYR A 639 -27.28 -7.93 2.07
CA TYR A 639 -28.72 -7.97 2.29
C TYR A 639 -29.38 -6.60 2.46
N GLY A 640 -28.57 -5.55 2.57
CA GLY A 640 -29.06 -4.19 2.59
C GLY A 640 -29.20 -3.55 3.97
N GLU A 641 -28.67 -4.21 4.99
CA GLU A 641 -28.83 -3.84 6.40
C GLU A 641 -27.56 -3.09 6.86
N THR A 642 -27.46 -1.80 6.53
CA THR A 642 -26.27 -0.95 6.76
C THR A 642 -25.72 -1.05 8.18
N PHE A 643 -26.61 -1.17 9.17
CA PHE A 643 -26.26 -1.25 10.58
C PHE A 643 -25.46 -2.52 10.96
N TYR A 644 -25.37 -3.55 10.12
CA TYR A 644 -24.43 -4.67 10.34
C TYR A 644 -22.99 -4.36 9.90
N ASN A 645 -22.76 -3.36 9.03
CA ASN A 645 -21.43 -3.09 8.48
C ASN A 645 -20.38 -2.71 9.54
N PRO A 646 -20.70 -1.94 10.60
CA PRO A 646 -19.73 -1.57 11.62
C PRO A 646 -19.44 -2.67 12.65
N ILE A 647 -20.19 -3.79 12.66
CA ILE A 647 -20.01 -4.85 13.65
C ILE A 647 -18.69 -5.59 13.38
N PRO A 648 -17.75 -5.63 14.35
CA PRO A 648 -16.54 -6.43 14.22
C PRO A 648 -16.88 -7.93 14.23
N PRO A 649 -16.57 -8.69 13.16
CA PRO A 649 -16.85 -10.12 13.10
C PRO A 649 -16.03 -10.89 14.14
N ARG A 650 -16.72 -11.68 14.97
CA ARG A 650 -16.15 -12.62 15.92
C ARG A 650 -16.94 -13.92 15.93
N ILE A 651 -16.27 -15.00 16.30
CA ILE A 651 -16.90 -16.28 16.63
C ILE A 651 -17.21 -16.26 18.12
N LEU A 652 -18.37 -16.75 18.52
CA LEU A 652 -18.75 -16.90 19.92
C LEU A 652 -19.26 -18.31 20.20
N ALA A 653 -19.00 -18.79 21.42
CA ALA A 653 -19.50 -20.06 21.93
C ALA A 653 -20.55 -19.81 23.02
N GLU A 654 -21.70 -20.45 22.92
CA GLU A 654 -22.77 -20.44 23.91
C GLU A 654 -23.06 -21.85 24.42
N GLU A 655 -23.59 -21.95 25.64
CA GLU A 655 -24.07 -23.21 26.20
C GLU A 655 -25.21 -23.79 25.34
N TYR A 656 -25.21 -25.11 25.18
CA TYR A 656 -26.25 -25.80 24.42
C TYR A 656 -27.55 -25.91 25.25
N LEU A 657 -28.64 -25.35 24.72
CA LEU A 657 -29.96 -25.42 25.35
C LEU A 657 -30.69 -26.72 24.98
N ASP A 658 -30.75 -27.67 25.91
CA ASP A 658 -31.40 -28.97 25.70
C ASP A 658 -32.93 -28.92 25.88
N SER A 659 -33.61 -28.61 24.78
CA SER A 659 -35.08 -28.52 24.69
C SER A 659 -35.79 -29.87 24.48
N GLY A 660 -35.06 -30.98 24.31
CA GLY A 660 -35.63 -32.25 23.84
C GLY A 660 -36.01 -32.26 22.34
N LEU A 661 -35.93 -31.12 21.65
CA LEU A 661 -36.04 -30.99 20.20
C LEU A 661 -34.65 -30.78 19.59
N ARG A 662 -34.51 -31.10 18.29
CA ARG A 662 -33.25 -30.85 17.54
C ARG A 662 -32.86 -29.35 17.58
N VAL A 663 -33.86 -28.47 17.47
CA VAL A 663 -33.71 -27.02 17.63
C VAL A 663 -34.89 -26.53 18.48
N PRO A 664 -34.66 -25.71 19.52
CA PRO A 664 -35.74 -25.14 20.32
C PRO A 664 -36.75 -24.35 19.48
N VAL A 665 -38.00 -24.29 19.95
CA VAL A 665 -39.00 -23.37 19.39
C VAL A 665 -38.53 -21.93 19.62
N ASP A 666 -38.53 -21.16 18.55
CA ASP A 666 -38.08 -19.78 18.53
C ASP A 666 -39.31 -18.86 18.55
N TYR A 667 -39.50 -18.18 19.68
CA TYR A 667 -40.61 -17.27 19.94
C TYR A 667 -40.18 -15.84 19.61
N LYS A 668 -40.61 -15.33 18.46
CA LYS A 668 -40.19 -14.02 17.95
C LYS A 668 -41.26 -12.98 18.24
N VAL A 669 -41.10 -12.25 19.33
CA VAL A 669 -42.05 -11.22 19.76
C VAL A 669 -41.83 -9.95 18.96
N TRP A 670 -42.78 -9.60 18.10
CA TRP A 670 -42.78 -8.35 17.35
C TRP A 670 -43.25 -7.22 18.24
N CYS A 671 -42.40 -6.24 18.48
CA CYS A 671 -42.72 -5.05 19.25
C CYS A 671 -42.83 -3.84 18.34
N LEU A 672 -44.00 -3.18 18.32
CA LEU A 672 -44.29 -2.04 17.47
C LEU A 672 -44.57 -0.83 18.37
N GLY A 673 -43.86 0.28 18.16
CA GLY A 673 -43.92 1.44 19.05
C GLY A 673 -43.53 1.12 20.50
N GLY A 674 -42.57 0.20 20.68
CA GLY A 674 -42.10 -0.26 21.99
C GLY A 674 -43.00 -1.24 22.74
N LYS A 675 -44.10 -1.72 22.14
CA LYS A 675 -45.03 -2.67 22.79
C LYS A 675 -45.15 -3.99 22.04
N PRO A 676 -45.22 -5.14 22.73
CA PRO A 676 -45.49 -6.43 22.11
C PRO A 676 -46.81 -6.41 21.34
N TYR A 677 -46.78 -6.80 20.07
CA TYR A 677 -47.94 -6.83 19.18
C TYR A 677 -48.38 -8.25 18.84
N CYS A 678 -47.45 -9.06 18.36
CA CYS A 678 -47.71 -10.47 18.03
C CYS A 678 -46.45 -11.30 18.24
N ILE A 679 -46.62 -12.62 18.28
CA ILE A 679 -45.56 -13.59 18.51
C ILE A 679 -45.50 -14.48 17.26
N PHE A 680 -44.41 -14.39 16.52
CA PHE A 680 -44.13 -15.24 15.38
C PHE A 680 -43.30 -16.45 15.83
N THR A 681 -43.89 -17.64 15.81
CA THR A 681 -43.24 -18.86 16.26
C THR A 681 -42.57 -19.58 15.11
N CYS A 682 -41.39 -20.12 15.34
CA CYS A 682 -40.63 -20.91 14.40
C CYS A 682 -40.25 -22.26 15.02
N ALA A 683 -40.86 -23.34 14.53
CA ALA A 683 -40.66 -24.72 14.98
C ALA A 683 -40.23 -25.63 13.81
N ASP A 684 -39.90 -26.88 14.12
CA ASP A 684 -39.63 -27.96 13.15
C ASP A 684 -38.70 -27.56 11.99
N ARG A 685 -37.57 -26.94 12.32
CA ARG A 685 -36.53 -26.55 11.36
C ARG A 685 -35.89 -27.79 10.76
N THR A 686 -36.21 -28.07 9.49
CA THR A 686 -35.67 -29.20 8.72
C THR A 686 -35.11 -28.72 7.38
N GLU A 687 -34.45 -29.61 6.64
CA GLU A 687 -34.03 -29.34 5.25
C GLU A 687 -35.22 -29.00 4.33
N LYS A 688 -36.44 -29.42 4.70
CA LYS A 688 -37.69 -29.18 3.97
C LYS A 688 -38.38 -27.85 4.34
N GLY A 689 -37.69 -26.95 5.04
CA GLY A 689 -38.24 -25.66 5.48
C GLY A 689 -38.68 -25.64 6.95
N ILE A 690 -39.24 -24.51 7.36
CA ILE A 690 -39.56 -24.17 8.75
C ILE A 690 -41.08 -24.11 8.97
N ALA A 691 -41.55 -24.62 10.11
CA ALA A 691 -42.95 -24.50 10.51
C ALA A 691 -43.17 -23.18 11.25
N ILE A 692 -44.14 -22.38 10.80
CA ILE A 692 -44.40 -21.03 11.32
C ILE A 692 -45.82 -20.86 11.83
N GLY A 693 -45.99 -19.96 12.80
CA GLY A 693 -47.27 -19.60 13.41
C GLY A 693 -47.26 -18.15 13.90
N VAL A 694 -48.44 -17.54 14.00
CA VAL A 694 -48.62 -16.21 14.59
C VAL A 694 -49.64 -16.29 15.71
N TYR A 695 -49.25 -15.81 16.88
CA TYR A 695 -50.10 -15.75 18.08
C TYR A 695 -50.18 -14.30 18.56
N MET A 696 -51.34 -13.92 19.08
CA MET A 696 -51.53 -12.65 19.78
C MET A 696 -51.03 -12.75 21.23
N PRO A 697 -50.86 -11.63 21.96
CA PRO A 697 -50.36 -11.65 23.35
C PRO A 697 -51.20 -12.49 24.32
N ASP A 698 -52.49 -12.70 24.02
CA ASP A 698 -53.40 -13.59 24.76
C ASP A 698 -53.31 -15.07 24.34
N TRP A 699 -52.31 -15.41 23.52
CA TRP A 699 -52.07 -16.74 22.93
C TRP A 699 -53.15 -17.21 21.94
N GLN A 700 -53.98 -16.32 21.39
CA GLN A 700 -54.87 -16.67 20.29
C GLN A 700 -54.11 -16.71 18.96
N ARG A 701 -54.23 -17.83 18.23
CA ARG A 701 -53.57 -18.01 16.93
C ARG A 701 -54.31 -17.28 15.81
N ARG A 702 -53.57 -16.58 14.95
CA ARG A 702 -54.05 -15.95 13.70
C ARG A 702 -53.47 -16.71 12.52
N ARG A 703 -54.27 -17.46 11.78
CA ARG A 703 -53.78 -18.30 10.65
C ARG A 703 -53.83 -17.54 9.33
N GLU A 704 -54.86 -16.71 9.17
CA GLU A 704 -55.15 -15.93 7.97
C GLU A 704 -54.11 -14.83 7.66
N VAL A 705 -53.20 -14.55 8.59
CA VAL A 705 -52.13 -13.56 8.43
C VAL A 705 -50.85 -14.14 7.82
N LEU A 706 -50.78 -15.47 7.63
CA LEU A 706 -49.62 -16.17 7.11
C LEU A 706 -49.66 -16.29 5.58
N ALA A 707 -48.54 -15.95 4.93
CA ALA A 707 -48.31 -16.20 3.51
C ALA A 707 -47.31 -17.37 3.36
N CYS A 708 -47.82 -18.61 3.38
CA CYS A 708 -46.97 -19.80 3.36
C CYS A 708 -46.28 -20.04 2.02
N SER A 709 -45.11 -20.66 2.05
CA SER A 709 -44.31 -21.10 0.89
C SER A 709 -43.62 -22.42 1.17
N GLU A 710 -42.89 -22.99 0.20
CA GLU A 710 -42.08 -24.19 0.43
C GLU A 710 -41.09 -24.02 1.59
N GLN A 711 -40.54 -22.81 1.75
CA GLN A 711 -39.62 -22.51 2.85
C GLN A 711 -40.35 -22.29 4.18
N PHE A 712 -41.52 -21.63 4.15
CA PHE A 712 -42.28 -21.21 5.34
C PHE A 712 -43.63 -21.91 5.36
N ARG A 713 -43.72 -23.03 6.09
CA ARG A 713 -44.91 -23.89 6.13
C ARG A 713 -45.76 -23.57 7.34
N GLU A 714 -47.07 -23.67 7.23
CA GLU A 714 -47.95 -23.52 8.40
C GLU A 714 -47.68 -24.63 9.42
N GLY A 715 -47.36 -24.26 10.66
CA GLY A 715 -47.12 -25.19 11.75
C GLY A 715 -48.40 -25.69 12.43
N ALA A 716 -48.27 -26.75 13.23
CA ALA A 716 -49.32 -27.15 14.17
C ALA A 716 -49.52 -26.10 15.28
N ASP A 717 -50.66 -26.18 15.99
CA ASP A 717 -50.89 -25.33 17.16
C ASP A 717 -49.90 -25.69 18.27
N LEU A 718 -49.24 -24.68 18.83
CA LEU A 718 -48.27 -24.83 19.90
C LEU A 718 -48.93 -24.59 21.26
N PRO A 719 -48.53 -25.33 22.31
CA PRO A 719 -49.00 -25.07 23.66
C PRO A 719 -48.60 -23.68 24.12
N ARG A 720 -49.43 -23.06 24.97
CA ARG A 720 -49.11 -21.77 25.62
C ARG A 720 -47.82 -21.92 26.42
N PRO A 721 -46.77 -21.11 26.17
CA PRO A 721 -45.54 -21.14 26.94
C PRO A 721 -45.83 -20.84 28.41
N ALA A 722 -45.19 -21.59 29.32
CA ALA A 722 -45.32 -21.34 30.74
C ALA A 722 -44.81 -19.95 31.13
N THR A 723 -43.84 -19.44 30.36
CA THR A 723 -43.17 -18.16 30.58
C THR A 723 -43.72 -17.01 29.72
N LEU A 724 -44.88 -17.17 29.08
CA LEU A 724 -45.42 -16.18 28.14
C LEU A 724 -45.50 -14.77 28.73
N ASP A 725 -46.02 -14.62 29.96
CA ASP A 725 -46.21 -13.30 30.57
C ASP A 725 -44.85 -12.62 30.87
N ALA A 726 -43.86 -13.41 31.32
CA ALA A 726 -42.48 -12.94 31.53
C ALA A 726 -41.79 -12.59 30.20
N MET A 727 -42.06 -13.37 29.14
CA MET A 727 -41.54 -13.14 27.79
C MET A 727 -42.05 -11.82 27.21
N LEU A 728 -43.36 -11.55 27.34
CA LEU A 728 -43.97 -10.30 26.88
C LEU A 728 -43.44 -9.09 27.66
N ALA A 729 -43.32 -9.20 28.99
CA ALA A 729 -42.76 -8.13 29.82
C ALA A 729 -41.29 -7.83 29.50
N ALA A 730 -40.48 -8.87 29.27
CA ALA A 730 -39.09 -8.72 28.85
C ALA A 730 -38.99 -8.09 27.45
N ALA A 731 -39.85 -8.50 26.50
CA ALA A 731 -39.90 -7.93 25.16
C ALA A 731 -40.25 -6.45 25.19
N GLU A 732 -41.26 -6.04 25.97
CA GLU A 732 -41.66 -4.63 26.15
C GLU A 732 -40.50 -3.80 26.73
N THR A 733 -39.82 -4.31 27.76
CA THR A 733 -38.69 -3.63 28.39
C THR A 733 -37.52 -3.42 27.43
N LEU A 734 -37.21 -4.43 26.61
CA LEU A 734 -36.11 -4.37 25.65
C LEU A 734 -36.45 -3.50 24.42
N ALA A 735 -37.72 -3.48 24.02
CA ALA A 735 -38.21 -2.73 22.86
C ALA A 735 -38.50 -1.25 23.16
N ALA A 736 -38.56 -0.86 24.43
CA ALA A 736 -38.83 0.51 24.83
C ALA A 736 -37.89 1.52 24.14
N GLY A 737 -38.46 2.48 23.41
CA GLY A 737 -37.73 3.51 22.66
C GLY A 737 -37.45 3.17 21.20
N PHE A 738 -37.84 1.99 20.70
CA PHE A 738 -37.70 1.62 19.29
C PHE A 738 -39.05 1.67 18.53
N PRO A 739 -39.07 2.19 17.29
CA PRO A 739 -40.29 2.24 16.48
C PRO A 739 -40.77 0.84 16.10
N GLU A 740 -39.83 -0.08 15.88
CA GLU A 740 -40.07 -1.49 15.58
C GLU A 740 -38.84 -2.29 16.04
N VAL A 741 -39.06 -3.46 16.65
CA VAL A 741 -38.02 -4.46 16.88
C VAL A 741 -38.66 -5.82 17.15
N ARG A 742 -38.03 -6.87 16.62
CA ARG A 742 -38.34 -8.25 16.95
C ARG A 742 -37.39 -8.75 18.04
N VAL A 743 -37.93 -9.19 19.17
CA VAL A 743 -37.17 -9.77 20.28
C VAL A 743 -37.42 -11.27 20.33
N ASP A 744 -36.35 -12.04 20.18
CA ASP A 744 -36.42 -13.49 20.07
C ASP A 744 -36.14 -14.17 21.40
N PHE A 745 -36.92 -15.19 21.72
CA PHE A 745 -36.78 -15.97 22.95
C PHE A 745 -36.86 -17.47 22.69
N TYR A 746 -36.33 -18.23 23.65
CA TYR A 746 -36.48 -19.68 23.76
C TYR A 746 -37.09 -20.01 25.14
N GLU A 747 -37.98 -21.00 25.19
CA GLU A 747 -38.42 -21.62 26.44
C GLU A 747 -37.86 -23.04 26.50
N VAL A 748 -37.07 -23.34 27.54
CA VAL A 748 -36.47 -24.65 27.75
C VAL A 748 -36.70 -25.09 29.19
N ARG A 749 -37.46 -26.18 29.36
CA ARG A 749 -37.80 -26.76 30.67
C ARG A 749 -38.40 -25.74 31.65
N GLY A 750 -39.30 -24.89 31.15
CA GLY A 750 -39.97 -23.85 31.95
C GLY A 750 -39.11 -22.61 32.26
N ARG A 751 -37.89 -22.52 31.70
CA ARG A 751 -37.02 -21.35 31.83
C ARG A 751 -36.96 -20.56 30.52
N LEU A 752 -37.05 -19.25 30.62
CA LEU A 752 -36.97 -18.30 29.51
C LEU A 752 -35.52 -17.91 29.22
N TYR A 753 -35.14 -17.89 27.95
CA TYR A 753 -33.84 -17.42 27.46
C TYR A 753 -33.99 -16.40 26.35
N PHE A 754 -33.18 -15.35 26.38
CA PHE A 754 -33.04 -14.36 25.32
C PHE A 754 -32.21 -14.93 24.15
N GLY A 755 -32.69 -14.74 22.93
CA GLY A 755 -32.03 -15.15 21.69
C GLY A 755 -31.29 -14.01 20.99
N GLU A 756 -32.03 -13.07 20.41
CA GLU A 756 -31.49 -11.91 19.69
C GLU A 756 -32.50 -10.76 19.58
N MET A 757 -32.01 -9.54 19.29
CA MET A 757 -32.83 -8.42 18.83
C MET A 757 -32.60 -8.23 17.33
N THR A 758 -33.69 -8.18 16.56
CA THR A 758 -33.66 -8.03 15.10
C THR A 758 -34.49 -6.84 14.65
N PHE A 759 -33.85 -5.89 13.96
CA PHE A 759 -34.48 -4.66 13.44
C PHE A 759 -34.84 -4.72 11.95
N ALA A 760 -34.45 -5.80 11.26
CA ALA A 760 -34.75 -6.00 9.84
C ALA A 760 -34.95 -7.48 9.55
N SER A 761 -36.04 -8.07 10.05
CA SER A 761 -36.35 -9.47 9.80
C SER A 761 -36.46 -9.74 8.29
N ALA A 762 -35.84 -10.83 7.82
CA ALA A 762 -35.71 -11.13 6.39
C ALA A 762 -35.21 -9.90 5.58
N SER A 763 -34.30 -9.12 6.17
CA SER A 763 -33.72 -7.90 5.61
C SER A 763 -34.76 -6.80 5.36
N GLY A 764 -35.82 -6.76 6.16
CA GLY A 764 -36.96 -5.85 6.01
C GLY A 764 -37.83 -6.16 4.79
N MET A 765 -37.82 -7.42 4.33
CA MET A 765 -38.55 -7.89 3.15
C MET A 765 -39.23 -9.23 3.45
N MET A 766 -40.06 -9.27 4.49
CA MET A 766 -40.70 -10.49 4.97
C MET A 766 -41.73 -11.00 3.95
N PRO A 767 -41.53 -12.22 3.39
CA PRO A 767 -42.44 -12.79 2.41
C PRO A 767 -43.54 -13.67 3.05
N TYR A 768 -43.48 -13.88 4.38
CA TYR A 768 -44.30 -14.86 5.10
C TYR A 768 -45.52 -14.28 5.81
N PHE A 769 -45.75 -12.97 5.70
CA PHE A 769 -46.97 -12.30 6.15
C PHE A 769 -47.83 -11.87 4.96
N THR A 770 -49.14 -11.90 5.12
CA THR A 770 -50.05 -11.37 4.09
C THR A 770 -49.88 -9.85 3.94
N PRO A 771 -50.12 -9.28 2.74
CA PRO A 771 -50.06 -7.84 2.53
C PRO A 771 -50.93 -7.03 3.51
N GLU A 772 -52.10 -7.56 3.86
CA GLU A 772 -53.05 -6.95 4.78
C GLU A 772 -52.47 -6.86 6.20
N PHE A 773 -51.84 -7.95 6.67
CA PHE A 773 -51.23 -7.97 8.00
C PHE A 773 -49.95 -7.12 8.07
N LEU A 774 -49.15 -7.12 7.00
CA LEU A 774 -48.01 -6.20 6.89
C LEU A 774 -48.44 -4.74 6.99
N ARG A 775 -49.59 -4.39 6.40
CA ARG A 775 -50.17 -3.04 6.49
C ARG A 775 -50.68 -2.74 7.90
N GLU A 776 -51.39 -3.67 8.53
CA GLU A 776 -51.87 -3.58 9.90
C GLU A 776 -50.73 -3.35 10.92
N MET A 777 -49.63 -4.10 10.78
CA MET A 777 -48.41 -3.89 11.58
C MET A 777 -47.74 -2.57 11.21
N GLY A 778 -47.69 -2.24 9.92
CA GLY A 778 -47.14 -0.98 9.42
C GLY A 778 -47.80 0.24 10.06
N ASP A 779 -49.13 0.27 10.16
CA ASP A 779 -49.88 1.39 10.77
C ASP A 779 -49.51 1.66 12.24
N ARG A 780 -48.92 0.68 12.93
CA ARG A 780 -48.47 0.79 14.33
C ARG A 780 -47.00 1.23 14.49
N VAL A 781 -46.24 1.27 13.41
CA VAL A 781 -44.85 1.75 13.43
C VAL A 781 -44.84 3.26 13.20
N PRO A 782 -44.46 4.07 14.20
CA PRO A 782 -44.31 5.50 14.02
C PRO A 782 -43.09 5.77 13.14
N LEU A 783 -43.24 6.69 12.19
CA LEU A 783 -42.13 7.32 11.48
C LEU A 783 -42.10 8.77 11.95
N GLU A 784 -40.93 9.25 12.40
CA GLU A 784 -40.74 10.64 12.84
C GLU A 784 -40.80 11.65 11.68
#